data_AF-A0A7X7G9I8-F1
#
_entry.id   AF-A0A7X7G9I8-F1
#
_cell.length_a   1.000
_cell.length_b   1.000
_cell.length_c   1.000
_cell.angle_alpha   90.00
_cell.angle_beta   90.00
_cell.angle_gamma   90.00
#
_symmetry.space_group_name_H-M   'P 1'
#
loop_
_entity.id
_entity.type
_entity.pdbx_description
1 polymer ?
#
loop_
_entity_poly.entity_id
_entity_poly.type
_entity_poly.pdbx_seq_one_letter_code
_entity_poly.pdbx_strand_id
1 'polypeptide(L)'
;MSAPLRLVPTLRAEPAHPLIALTDGAPVLADDADTDLVDFVNTGTRVLEPSTDPDTVTPATMQLAWFVHHVGDAHRTGGDRSDNLASHIGRWVLPFLIELAHTKPQAERGVADLWVAEAEALTRILAGAQPMPAATVAGDLLGRRALACVWLRILDAGNVCHGGAQAVTDAIAHRRLVTHRDHAGHVLVHTADLRGAGLLIEKDTPHGVCRDHAGNVLFPFKQAMTRAANLGAHLRGNFEALRPITPLDGDLARPGRDDPGYIPLDTIHALGSHLAPVHQVVLWLLRLMGLRIGEAYGLLVSDLAYDADAEAWTLAIAKQGGRRATVRNTVTGKLERRDSKPDTKTPQSHRTVRVPDHLARTLCDLVAIFHTDEDGTVDTRARLIPGLRKDDATGADAFRHALDRAIARAGVPRFRPHDLRGSLITDLKNAGVKKRIRTYYAGHAKKGSVHDGYDDGVPVRLQLRATRVLDQLLAELSLDQLVVATEHQQSWGRDTRTGRRADSVRRRLRERGWEATPEGFAPDDVVIDTAEAARMLGVSVVEMRRRFASGEVRAARVMRGKRPVWLTTVRDLQDAADNDAATTLKDLAETTGLTYHQARTLCIQTGVLDPTADRGTRVRLTGDQVAQVLDEIARRDALSKHVMDLPAASRALNLPMGQVEKLYRSKRLERAPDPVGRRRRFVTRASVEAYAASVTIAPAQPGDRYVPSGIAAECLQLTRHELSEAMSSGSLRATTISRRQHVSLTDALSLAEQQHLGETT
;
A
#
# COMPACT_ATOMS: atom_id res chain seq x y z
N MET A 1 -79.00 43.81 -6.86
CA MET A 1 -79.14 42.87 -7.99
C MET A 1 -77.89 42.01 -8.08
N SER A 2 -78.10 40.72 -8.28
CA SER A 2 -77.21 39.57 -8.09
C SER A 2 -75.86 39.57 -8.82
N ALA A 3 -74.84 39.06 -8.13
CA ALA A 3 -74.26 37.76 -8.47
C ALA A 3 -73.78 37.06 -7.18
N PRO A 4 -74.19 35.81 -6.89
CA PRO A 4 -73.78 35.06 -5.72
C PRO A 4 -72.39 34.45 -5.98
N LEU A 5 -71.45 34.65 -5.06
CA LEU A 5 -70.21 33.90 -5.06
C LEU A 5 -70.53 32.43 -4.79
N ARG A 6 -70.28 31.62 -5.81
CA ARG A 6 -70.44 30.17 -5.85
C ARG A 6 -69.79 29.53 -4.62
N LEU A 7 -70.54 28.62 -3.98
CA LEU A 7 -69.97 27.48 -3.27
C LEU A 7 -68.99 26.77 -4.21
N VAL A 8 -67.70 26.98 -3.99
CA VAL A 8 -66.66 26.11 -4.55
C VAL A 8 -66.66 24.85 -3.69
N PRO A 9 -66.66 23.65 -4.31
CA PRO A 9 -66.77 22.39 -3.60
C PRO A 9 -65.64 22.26 -2.58
N THR A 10 -65.95 21.71 -1.42
CA THR A 10 -65.00 21.09 -0.48
C THR A 10 -63.72 20.69 -1.18
N LEU A 11 -62.67 21.50 -1.02
CA LEU A 11 -61.29 21.05 -1.26
C LEU A 11 -61.16 19.81 -0.37
N ARG A 12 -61.09 18.63 -0.98
CA ARG A 12 -60.58 17.45 -0.29
C ARG A 12 -59.22 17.88 0.24
N ALA A 13 -59.11 18.07 1.54
CA ALA A 13 -57.85 18.34 2.19
C ALA A 13 -56.88 17.27 1.68
N GLU A 14 -55.76 17.68 1.08
CA GLU A 14 -54.67 16.75 0.85
C GLU A 14 -54.41 16.04 2.18
N PRO A 15 -54.24 14.70 2.17
CA PRO A 15 -53.94 14.00 3.41
C PRO A 15 -52.71 14.68 4.03
N ALA A 16 -52.85 15.10 5.28
CA ALA A 16 -51.74 15.68 6.03
C ALA A 16 -50.54 14.73 5.90
N HIS A 17 -49.35 15.29 5.68
CA HIS A 17 -48.11 14.52 5.58
C HIS A 17 -48.07 13.46 6.70
N PRO A 18 -47.68 12.19 6.45
CA PRO A 18 -47.82 11.12 7.43
C PRO A 18 -47.23 11.46 8.80
N LEU A 19 -46.10 12.18 8.81
CA LEU A 19 -45.48 12.67 10.04
C LEU A 19 -46.33 13.67 10.85
N ILE A 20 -47.09 14.56 10.20
CA ILE A 20 -47.99 15.50 10.88
C ILE A 20 -49.17 14.74 11.48
N ALA A 21 -49.81 13.87 10.67
CA ALA A 21 -50.90 13.01 11.14
C ALA A 21 -50.45 12.15 12.34
N LEU A 22 -49.23 11.62 12.28
CA LEU A 22 -48.64 10.84 13.35
C LEU A 22 -48.48 11.66 14.65
N THR A 23 -47.95 12.89 14.57
CA THR A 23 -47.75 13.73 15.76
C THR A 23 -49.06 14.27 16.32
N ASP A 24 -50.10 14.41 15.51
CA ASP A 24 -51.46 14.72 15.97
C ASP A 24 -52.17 13.51 16.62
N GLY A 25 -51.53 12.33 16.60
CA GLY A 25 -52.02 11.11 17.22
C GLY A 25 -52.98 10.30 16.35
N ALA A 26 -53.02 10.55 15.04
CA ALA A 26 -53.83 9.77 14.11
C ALA A 26 -53.17 8.39 13.82
N PRO A 27 -53.98 7.35 13.57
CA PRO A 27 -53.48 6.08 13.06
C PRO A 27 -52.98 6.26 11.62
N VAL A 28 -51.68 6.13 11.43
CA VAL A 28 -51.03 6.27 10.12
C VAL A 28 -49.89 5.27 9.99
N LEU A 29 -49.87 4.57 8.85
CA LEU A 29 -48.72 3.77 8.47
C LEU A 29 -47.66 4.70 7.87
N ALA A 30 -46.49 4.78 8.48
CA ALA A 30 -45.38 5.59 8.02
C ALA A 30 -44.13 4.72 7.83
N ASP A 31 -43.33 5.00 6.82
CA ASP A 31 -42.05 4.34 6.60
C ASP A 31 -40.85 5.21 7.08
N ASP A 32 -39.62 4.71 6.84
CA ASP A 32 -38.41 5.41 7.24
C ASP A 32 -38.18 6.72 6.46
N ALA A 33 -38.73 6.86 5.25
CA ALA A 33 -38.65 8.07 4.45
C ALA A 33 -39.67 9.11 4.93
N ASP A 34 -40.91 8.67 5.23
CA ASP A 34 -41.96 9.51 5.80
C ASP A 34 -41.56 10.10 7.16
N THR A 35 -40.70 9.41 7.89
CA THR A 35 -40.25 9.77 9.25
C THR A 35 -38.85 10.39 9.28
N ASP A 36 -38.29 10.75 8.12
CA ASP A 36 -37.07 11.54 8.06
C ASP A 36 -37.35 13.02 8.31
N LEU A 37 -37.08 13.45 9.55
CA LEU A 37 -37.21 14.83 9.98
C LEU A 37 -36.39 15.82 9.13
N VAL A 38 -35.21 15.43 8.62
CA VAL A 38 -34.38 16.31 7.79
C VAL A 38 -34.99 16.45 6.40
N ASP A 39 -35.45 15.35 5.81
CA ASP A 39 -36.13 15.39 4.51
C ASP A 39 -37.47 16.13 4.62
N PHE A 40 -38.21 15.93 5.71
CA PHE A 40 -39.43 16.69 6.03
C PHE A 40 -39.16 18.18 6.17
N VAL A 41 -38.07 18.60 6.82
CA VAL A 41 -37.70 20.03 6.85
C VAL A 41 -37.41 20.57 5.45
N ASN A 42 -36.79 19.77 4.58
CA ASN A 42 -36.44 20.18 3.22
C ASN A 42 -37.64 20.32 2.27
N THR A 43 -38.82 19.80 2.63
CA THR A 43 -40.07 20.01 1.86
C THR A 43 -40.57 21.45 2.01
N GLY A 44 -40.19 22.15 3.08
CA GLY A 44 -40.72 23.47 3.43
C GLY A 44 -42.15 23.43 3.99
N THR A 45 -42.63 22.25 4.39
CA THR A 45 -43.97 22.07 4.96
C THR A 45 -44.09 22.82 6.30
N ARG A 46 -45.14 23.65 6.43
CA ARG A 46 -45.50 24.27 7.72
C ARG A 46 -46.27 23.26 8.57
N VAL A 47 -45.94 23.24 9.86
CA VAL A 47 -46.57 22.31 10.83
C VAL A 47 -47.72 22.98 11.59
N LEU A 48 -47.58 24.28 11.89
CA LEU A 48 -48.61 25.06 12.58
C LEU A 48 -49.05 26.22 11.72
N GLU A 49 -50.36 26.47 11.70
CA GLU A 49 -50.91 27.68 11.12
C GLU A 49 -50.82 28.84 12.13
N PRO A 50 -50.67 30.10 11.67
CA PRO A 50 -50.57 31.25 12.57
C PRO A 50 -51.78 31.44 13.51
N SER A 51 -52.94 30.91 13.12
CA SER A 51 -54.18 30.98 13.89
C SER A 51 -54.43 29.77 14.80
N THR A 52 -53.53 28.78 14.82
CA THR A 52 -53.69 27.60 15.68
C THR A 52 -53.54 28.00 17.14
N ASP A 53 -54.54 27.68 17.97
CA ASP A 53 -54.46 27.83 19.42
C ASP A 53 -53.40 26.86 19.96
N PRO A 54 -52.27 27.37 20.50
CA PRO A 54 -51.16 26.53 20.92
C PRO A 54 -51.51 25.61 22.10
N ASP A 55 -52.54 25.91 22.90
CA ASP A 55 -52.98 25.03 24.01
C ASP A 55 -53.50 23.69 23.51
N THR A 56 -54.19 23.71 22.36
CA THR A 56 -54.85 22.54 21.77
C THR A 56 -53.91 21.64 20.95
N VAL A 57 -52.72 22.15 20.61
CA VAL A 57 -51.71 21.43 19.83
C VAL A 57 -51.11 20.33 20.69
N THR A 58 -50.97 19.12 20.15
CA THR A 58 -50.32 18.03 20.90
C THR A 58 -48.86 18.38 21.20
N PRO A 59 -48.29 17.92 22.32
CA PRO A 59 -46.86 18.10 22.61
C PRO A 59 -45.94 17.60 21.48
N ALA A 60 -46.31 16.49 20.82
CA ALA A 60 -45.56 15.92 19.72
C ALA A 60 -45.59 16.85 18.48
N THR A 61 -46.74 17.41 18.12
CA THR A 61 -46.86 18.35 17.01
C THR A 61 -46.13 19.66 17.32
N MET A 62 -46.19 20.14 18.56
CA MET A 62 -45.39 21.28 19.02
C MET A 62 -43.88 21.01 18.93
N GLN A 63 -43.43 19.80 19.28
CA GLN A 63 -42.04 19.38 19.14
C GLN A 63 -41.58 19.36 17.67
N LEU A 64 -42.41 18.83 16.76
CA LEU A 64 -42.16 18.83 15.33
C LEU A 64 -42.11 20.25 14.77
N ALA A 65 -43.06 21.10 15.15
CA ALA A 65 -43.13 22.50 14.75
C ALA A 65 -41.91 23.31 15.22
N TRP A 66 -41.44 23.07 16.44
CA TRP A 66 -40.19 23.65 16.92
C TRP A 66 -39.00 23.21 16.06
N PHE A 67 -38.90 21.92 15.72
CA PHE A 67 -37.80 21.43 14.89
C PHE A 67 -37.81 22.06 13.50
N VAL A 68 -38.97 22.12 12.84
CA VAL A 68 -39.14 22.78 11.54
C VAL A 68 -38.78 24.24 11.60
N HIS A 69 -39.24 24.96 12.62
CA HIS A 69 -38.88 26.37 12.78
C HIS A 69 -37.38 26.56 13.06
N HIS A 70 -36.80 25.76 13.96
CA HIS A 70 -35.42 25.93 14.41
C HIS A 70 -34.40 25.57 13.33
N VAL A 71 -34.65 24.47 12.62
CA VAL A 71 -33.75 23.89 11.61
C VAL A 71 -34.10 24.35 10.20
N GLY A 72 -35.39 24.38 9.87
CA GLY A 72 -35.92 24.88 8.60
C GLY A 72 -35.89 26.40 8.57
N ASP A 73 -36.92 27.06 9.06
CA ASP A 73 -37.17 28.49 8.83
C ASP A 73 -36.05 29.42 9.34
N ALA A 74 -35.61 29.22 10.58
CA ALA A 74 -34.68 30.13 11.25
C ALA A 74 -33.21 29.77 11.02
N HIS A 75 -32.93 28.66 10.34
CA HIS A 75 -31.58 28.16 10.01
C HIS A 75 -30.59 28.20 11.19
N ARG A 76 -31.05 27.96 12.43
CA ARG A 76 -30.23 28.16 13.65
C ARG A 76 -29.15 27.08 13.85
N THR A 77 -29.15 26.04 13.01
CA THR A 77 -28.20 24.92 13.09
C THR A 77 -27.59 24.58 11.74
N GLY A 78 -26.30 24.22 11.77
CA GLY A 78 -25.63 23.51 10.68
C GLY A 78 -26.02 22.04 10.65
N GLY A 79 -25.72 21.34 9.54
CA GLY A 79 -26.33 20.05 9.25
C GLY A 79 -26.05 18.91 10.25
N ASP A 80 -24.83 18.72 10.76
CA ASP A 80 -24.60 17.67 11.79
C ASP A 80 -25.43 17.90 13.06
N ARG A 81 -25.61 19.17 13.45
CA ARG A 81 -26.41 19.49 14.63
C ARG A 81 -27.89 19.21 14.34
N SER A 82 -28.34 19.49 13.13
CA SER A 82 -29.68 19.13 12.66
C SER A 82 -29.90 17.61 12.67
N ASP A 83 -28.96 16.81 12.17
CA ASP A 83 -29.05 15.33 12.20
C ASP A 83 -29.09 14.78 13.63
N ASN A 84 -28.26 15.31 14.52
CA ASN A 84 -28.26 14.89 15.93
C ASN A 84 -29.60 15.25 16.61
N LEU A 85 -30.13 16.45 16.37
CA LEU A 85 -31.44 16.84 16.87
C LEU A 85 -32.54 15.93 16.30
N ALA A 86 -32.56 15.68 14.99
CA ALA A 86 -33.49 14.78 14.34
C ALA A 86 -33.43 13.37 14.96
N SER A 87 -32.21 12.84 15.18
CA SER A 87 -32.02 11.53 15.80
C SER A 87 -32.55 11.48 17.22
N HIS A 88 -32.26 12.48 18.06
CA HIS A 88 -32.75 12.53 19.44
C HIS A 88 -34.29 12.66 19.49
N ILE A 89 -34.85 13.52 18.64
CA ILE A 89 -36.29 13.78 18.57
C ILE A 89 -37.03 12.55 18.06
N GLY A 90 -36.59 11.97 16.95
CA GLY A 90 -37.24 10.83 16.33
C GLY A 90 -37.06 9.51 17.09
N ARG A 91 -35.98 9.33 17.85
CA ARG A 91 -35.77 8.11 18.65
C ARG A 91 -36.43 8.15 20.02
N TRP A 92 -36.45 9.32 20.67
CA TRP A 92 -36.82 9.43 22.09
C TRP A 92 -38.03 10.33 22.31
N VAL A 93 -37.95 11.58 21.84
CA VAL A 93 -38.91 12.62 22.27
C VAL A 93 -40.28 12.42 21.63
N LEU A 94 -40.35 12.30 20.30
CA LEU A 94 -41.63 12.14 19.61
C LEU A 94 -42.32 10.81 19.96
N PRO A 95 -41.64 9.64 19.94
CA PRO A 95 -42.25 8.39 20.43
C PRO A 95 -42.82 8.52 21.84
N PHE A 96 -42.06 9.11 22.77
CA PHE A 96 -42.52 9.33 24.14
C PHE A 96 -43.77 10.21 24.21
N LEU A 97 -43.79 11.35 23.50
CA LEU A 97 -44.91 12.29 23.53
C LEU A 97 -46.16 11.72 22.86
N ILE A 98 -46.02 10.97 21.76
CA ILE A 98 -47.13 10.32 21.07
C ILE A 98 -47.74 9.23 21.96
N GLU A 99 -46.91 8.37 22.55
CA GLU A 99 -47.38 7.31 23.46
C GLU A 99 -48.04 7.90 24.71
N LEU A 100 -47.48 8.97 25.28
CA LEU A 100 -48.09 9.67 26.41
C LEU A 100 -49.47 10.25 26.04
N ALA A 101 -49.58 10.91 24.89
CA ALA A 101 -50.87 11.43 24.41
C ALA A 101 -51.90 10.32 24.17
N HIS A 102 -51.46 9.14 23.70
CA HIS A 102 -52.34 7.99 23.49
C HIS A 102 -52.97 7.47 24.80
N THR A 103 -52.29 7.62 25.94
CA THR A 103 -52.84 7.29 27.26
C THR A 103 -53.92 8.25 27.75
N LYS A 104 -54.11 9.39 27.08
CA LYS A 104 -55.05 10.45 27.49
C LYS A 104 -56.31 10.49 26.60
N PRO A 105 -57.46 10.92 27.15
CA PRO A 105 -58.62 11.29 26.35
C PRO A 105 -58.27 12.34 25.31
N GLN A 106 -58.92 12.33 24.14
CA GLN A 106 -58.60 13.24 23.05
C GLN A 106 -58.63 14.74 23.44
N ALA A 107 -59.57 15.11 24.32
CA ALA A 107 -59.71 16.48 24.81
C ALA A 107 -58.55 16.95 25.73
N GLU A 108 -57.72 16.03 26.23
CA GLU A 108 -56.63 16.29 27.18
C GLU A 108 -55.25 16.00 26.57
N ARG A 109 -55.16 16.00 25.23
CA ARG A 109 -53.91 15.73 24.50
C ARG A 109 -53.13 17.00 24.16
N GLY A 110 -53.66 18.18 24.49
CA GLY A 110 -53.04 19.46 24.21
C GLY A 110 -51.77 19.70 25.03
N VAL A 111 -50.93 20.64 24.59
CA VAL A 111 -49.70 21.01 25.30
C VAL A 111 -50.00 21.62 26.67
N ALA A 112 -51.16 22.25 26.82
CA ALA A 112 -51.65 22.79 28.10
C ALA A 112 -52.01 21.70 29.11
N ASP A 113 -52.21 20.46 28.66
CA ASP A 113 -52.54 19.31 29.50
C ASP A 113 -51.31 18.44 29.83
N LEU A 114 -50.13 18.79 29.31
CA LEU A 114 -48.88 18.14 29.67
C LEU A 114 -48.35 18.69 31.00
N TRP A 115 -48.28 17.83 32.01
CA TRP A 115 -47.71 18.18 33.30
C TRP A 115 -46.20 17.93 33.30
N VAL A 116 -45.44 18.80 33.97
CA VAL A 116 -43.98 18.60 34.11
C VAL A 116 -43.64 17.25 34.76
N ALA A 117 -44.46 16.76 35.69
CA ALA A 117 -44.28 15.45 36.34
C ALA A 117 -44.42 14.26 35.36
N GLU A 118 -45.24 14.40 34.32
CA GLU A 118 -45.34 13.42 33.23
C GLU A 118 -44.10 13.50 32.35
N ALA A 119 -43.65 14.72 32.02
CA ALA A 119 -42.43 14.95 31.25
C ALA A 119 -41.16 14.43 31.94
N GLU A 120 -41.14 14.39 33.28
CA GLU A 120 -40.08 13.75 34.07
C GLU A 120 -39.95 12.24 33.80
N ALA A 121 -41.00 11.57 33.29
CA ALA A 121 -40.90 10.17 32.88
C ALA A 121 -39.81 9.99 31.82
N LEU A 122 -39.66 10.92 30.86
CA LEU A 122 -38.58 10.86 29.89
C LEU A 122 -37.20 10.90 30.56
N THR A 123 -37.03 11.64 31.66
CA THR A 123 -35.76 11.66 32.39
C THR A 123 -35.45 10.33 33.06
N ARG A 124 -36.48 9.63 33.57
CA ARG A 124 -36.38 8.28 34.15
C ARG A 124 -36.10 7.21 33.10
N ILE A 125 -36.76 7.29 31.94
CA ILE A 125 -36.51 6.43 30.78
C ILE A 125 -35.05 6.56 30.34
N LEU A 126 -34.56 7.79 30.17
CA LEU A 126 -33.18 8.04 29.76
C LEU A 126 -32.16 7.57 30.80
N ALA A 127 -32.55 7.45 32.07
CA ALA A 127 -31.72 6.91 33.14
C ALA A 127 -31.81 5.39 33.30
N GLY A 128 -32.67 4.72 32.52
CA GLY A 128 -32.89 3.26 32.62
C GLY A 128 -33.79 2.85 33.78
N ALA A 129 -34.45 3.80 34.45
CA ALA A 129 -35.40 3.49 35.53
C ALA A 129 -36.79 3.10 35.01
N GLN A 130 -37.07 3.31 33.72
CA GLN A 130 -38.32 2.96 33.05
C GLN A 130 -38.06 2.44 31.64
N PRO A 131 -38.94 1.60 31.07
CA PRO A 131 -38.81 1.10 29.70
C PRO A 131 -38.75 2.25 28.67
N MET A 132 -37.99 2.03 27.58
CA MET A 132 -38.00 2.94 26.43
C MET A 132 -39.40 3.04 25.81
N PRO A 133 -39.72 4.07 25.01
CA PRO A 133 -40.98 4.08 24.26
C PRO A 133 -41.15 2.78 23.45
N ALA A 134 -42.37 2.26 23.40
CA ALA A 134 -42.71 1.00 22.75
C ALA A 134 -42.31 1.02 21.27
N ALA A 135 -42.53 2.14 20.60
CA ALA A 135 -42.13 2.36 19.22
C ALA A 135 -40.60 2.33 19.04
N THR A 136 -39.83 2.78 20.04
CA THR A 136 -38.36 2.71 20.05
C THR A 136 -37.89 1.26 20.17
N VAL A 137 -38.52 0.47 21.05
CA VAL A 137 -38.22 -0.97 21.19
C VAL A 137 -38.54 -1.72 19.90
N ALA A 138 -39.72 -1.50 19.32
CA ALA A 138 -40.10 -2.12 18.05
C ALA A 138 -39.16 -1.72 16.89
N GLY A 139 -38.76 -0.44 16.82
CA GLY A 139 -37.78 0.04 15.83
C GLY A 139 -36.43 -0.67 15.95
N ASP A 140 -35.94 -0.89 17.18
CA ASP A 140 -34.69 -1.63 17.42
C ASP A 140 -34.80 -3.10 16.98
N LEU A 141 -35.94 -3.76 17.21
CA LEU A 141 -36.21 -5.14 16.79
C LEU A 141 -36.34 -5.29 15.27
N LEU A 142 -37.00 -4.31 14.61
CA LEU A 142 -37.25 -4.33 13.17
C LEU A 142 -36.11 -3.72 12.34
N GLY A 143 -35.15 -3.06 12.98
CA GLY A 143 -34.10 -2.30 12.29
C GLY A 143 -34.63 -1.08 11.53
N ARG A 144 -35.68 -0.43 12.06
CA ARG A 144 -36.36 0.74 11.46
C ARG A 144 -36.30 1.95 12.40
N ARG A 145 -36.68 3.13 11.92
CA ARG A 145 -36.85 4.32 12.79
C ARG A 145 -38.01 4.09 13.75
N ALA A 146 -37.86 4.56 14.99
CA ALA A 146 -38.89 4.43 16.03
C ALA A 146 -40.25 5.02 15.59
N LEU A 147 -40.24 6.17 14.91
CA LEU A 147 -41.46 6.81 14.41
C LEU A 147 -42.22 5.96 13.39
N ALA A 148 -41.52 5.20 12.55
CA ALA A 148 -42.13 4.27 11.60
C ALA A 148 -42.73 3.03 12.28
N CYS A 149 -42.57 2.93 13.61
CA CYS A 149 -42.99 1.80 14.43
C CYS A 149 -43.98 2.22 15.52
N VAL A 150 -44.58 3.42 15.46
CA VAL A 150 -45.67 3.81 16.39
C VAL A 150 -46.93 3.02 16.09
N TRP A 151 -47.24 2.86 14.81
CA TRP A 151 -48.36 2.07 14.31
C TRP A 151 -47.83 0.95 13.42
N LEU A 152 -48.22 -0.28 13.73
CA LEU A 152 -47.74 -1.46 13.02
C LEU A 152 -48.91 -2.19 12.36
N ARG A 153 -48.66 -2.71 11.16
CA ARG A 153 -49.54 -3.75 10.58
C ARG A 153 -49.43 -5.00 11.43
N ILE A 154 -50.46 -5.84 11.41
CA ILE A 154 -50.54 -7.09 12.21
C ILE A 154 -49.28 -7.96 12.02
N LEU A 155 -48.77 -8.07 10.79
CA LEU A 155 -47.56 -8.85 10.51
C LEU A 155 -46.31 -8.25 11.18
N ASP A 156 -46.11 -6.93 11.06
CA ASP A 156 -44.97 -6.25 11.67
C ASP A 156 -45.09 -6.25 13.21
N ALA A 157 -46.31 -6.14 13.76
CA ALA A 157 -46.59 -6.31 15.18
C ALA A 157 -46.22 -7.72 15.67
N GLY A 158 -46.53 -8.76 14.88
CA GLY A 158 -46.13 -10.14 15.18
C GLY A 158 -44.61 -10.33 15.28
N ASN A 159 -43.83 -9.63 14.45
CA ASN A 159 -42.36 -9.72 14.48
C ASN A 159 -41.72 -9.10 15.74
N VAL A 160 -42.47 -8.30 16.49
CA VAL A 160 -42.02 -7.67 17.73
C VAL A 160 -42.73 -8.21 18.97
N CYS A 161 -43.54 -9.26 18.84
CA CYS A 161 -44.32 -9.84 19.94
C CYS A 161 -43.90 -11.26 20.30
N HIS A 162 -43.98 -11.60 21.59
CA HIS A 162 -43.94 -12.98 22.06
C HIS A 162 -45.10 -13.77 21.44
N GLY A 163 -44.81 -14.94 20.85
CA GLY A 163 -45.81 -15.77 20.19
C GLY A 163 -46.22 -15.33 18.77
N GLY A 164 -45.57 -14.31 18.21
CA GLY A 164 -45.71 -13.95 16.80
C GLY A 164 -47.08 -13.35 16.43
N ALA A 165 -47.39 -13.36 15.13
CA ALA A 165 -48.64 -12.79 14.60
C ALA A 165 -49.91 -13.50 15.11
N GLN A 166 -49.81 -14.77 15.51
CA GLN A 166 -50.93 -15.51 16.09
C GLN A 166 -51.34 -14.90 17.43
N ALA A 167 -50.37 -14.64 18.33
CA ALA A 167 -50.65 -14.03 19.63
C ALA A 167 -51.29 -12.63 19.51
N VAL A 168 -50.88 -11.85 18.50
CA VAL A 168 -51.50 -10.56 18.18
C VAL A 168 -52.95 -10.74 17.72
N THR A 169 -53.20 -11.69 16.82
CA THR A 169 -54.55 -11.98 16.31
C THR A 169 -55.48 -12.47 17.42
N ASP A 170 -54.99 -13.36 18.28
CA ASP A 170 -55.73 -13.86 19.45
C ASP A 170 -56.05 -12.74 20.43
N ALA A 171 -55.08 -11.85 20.69
CA ALA A 171 -55.30 -10.69 21.57
C ALA A 171 -56.34 -9.72 21.00
N ILE A 172 -56.39 -9.51 19.68
CA ILE A 172 -57.45 -8.74 19.02
C ILE A 172 -58.80 -9.44 19.19
N ALA A 173 -58.87 -10.75 18.91
CA ALA A 173 -60.11 -11.53 19.04
C ALA A 173 -60.68 -11.52 20.48
N HIS A 174 -59.79 -11.55 21.48
CA HIS A 174 -60.15 -11.46 22.89
C HIS A 174 -60.27 -10.02 23.42
N ARG A 175 -60.27 -9.00 22.55
CA ARG A 175 -60.38 -7.58 22.91
C ARG A 175 -59.32 -7.07 23.90
N ARG A 176 -58.16 -7.72 23.94
CA ARG A 176 -56.96 -7.26 24.66
C ARG A 176 -56.15 -6.25 23.85
N LEU A 177 -56.35 -6.20 22.54
CA LEU A 177 -55.78 -5.20 21.63
C LEU A 177 -56.88 -4.52 20.82
N VAL A 178 -56.73 -3.21 20.63
CA VAL A 178 -57.59 -2.41 19.76
C VAL A 178 -56.91 -2.26 18.40
N THR A 179 -57.70 -2.32 17.32
CA THR A 179 -57.23 -2.06 15.97
C THR A 179 -57.79 -0.74 15.46
N HIS A 180 -56.99 -0.06 14.66
CA HIS A 180 -57.30 1.22 14.05
C HIS A 180 -57.19 1.11 12.53
N ARG A 181 -57.83 2.03 11.81
CA ARG A 181 -57.68 2.15 10.37
C ARG A 181 -57.11 3.50 10.01
N ASP A 182 -56.11 3.51 9.13
CA ASP A 182 -55.62 4.75 8.53
C ASP A 182 -56.53 5.19 7.37
N HIS A 183 -56.21 6.34 6.76
CA HIS A 183 -56.95 6.87 5.61
C HIS A 183 -56.89 5.97 4.36
N ALA A 184 -55.89 5.09 4.25
CA ALA A 184 -55.76 4.12 3.18
C ALA A 184 -56.50 2.80 3.47
N GLY A 185 -57.09 2.66 4.66
CA GLY A 185 -57.85 1.49 5.09
C GLY A 185 -57.01 0.35 5.68
N HIS A 186 -55.71 0.54 5.89
CA HIS A 186 -54.85 -0.44 6.54
C HIS A 186 -55.28 -0.66 7.99
N VAL A 187 -55.28 -1.93 8.44
CA VAL A 187 -55.56 -2.27 9.85
C VAL A 187 -54.25 -2.22 10.63
N LEU A 188 -54.22 -1.34 11.62
CA LEU A 188 -53.03 -1.01 12.40
C LEU A 188 -53.27 -1.28 13.90
N VAL A 189 -52.20 -1.59 14.62
CA VAL A 189 -52.16 -1.68 16.07
C VAL A 189 -51.14 -0.65 16.58
N HIS A 190 -51.48 0.05 17.66
CA HIS A 190 -50.54 0.96 18.31
C HIS A 190 -49.51 0.15 19.09
N THR A 191 -48.23 0.45 18.93
CA THR A 191 -47.17 -0.37 19.55
C THR A 191 -47.19 -0.31 21.08
N ALA A 192 -47.65 0.79 21.68
CA ALA A 192 -47.84 0.84 23.14
C ALA A 192 -48.95 -0.09 23.65
N ASP A 193 -49.96 -0.39 22.82
CA ASP A 193 -51.03 -1.32 23.20
C ASP A 193 -50.49 -2.77 23.24
N LEU A 194 -49.50 -3.10 22.39
CA LEU A 194 -48.79 -4.38 22.45
C LEU A 194 -48.06 -4.56 23.79
N ARG A 195 -47.44 -3.49 24.30
CA ARG A 195 -46.84 -3.49 25.65
C ARG A 195 -47.92 -3.63 26.72
N GLY A 196 -48.99 -2.85 26.64
CA GLY A 196 -50.12 -2.92 27.59
C GLY A 196 -50.76 -4.31 27.66
N ALA A 197 -50.77 -5.04 26.54
CA ALA A 197 -51.26 -6.41 26.45
C ALA A 197 -50.23 -7.48 26.88
N GLY A 198 -49.01 -7.08 27.30
CA GLY A 198 -47.93 -7.98 27.69
C GLY A 198 -47.33 -8.80 26.55
N LEU A 199 -47.43 -8.32 25.31
CA LEU A 199 -47.00 -9.05 24.11
C LEU A 199 -45.66 -8.57 23.57
N LEU A 200 -45.34 -7.28 23.69
CA LEU A 200 -44.13 -6.69 23.14
C LEU A 200 -42.86 -7.38 23.69
N ILE A 201 -41.93 -7.74 22.82
CA ILE A 201 -40.64 -8.29 23.20
C ILE A 201 -39.77 -7.18 23.80
N GLU A 202 -39.49 -7.28 25.10
CA GLU A 202 -38.67 -6.32 25.83
C GLU A 202 -37.50 -7.02 26.53
N LYS A 203 -36.50 -6.24 26.96
CA LYS A 203 -35.46 -6.76 27.84
C LYS A 203 -36.01 -6.90 29.25
N ASP A 204 -35.53 -7.89 29.99
CA ASP A 204 -35.90 -8.13 31.39
C ASP A 204 -35.65 -6.91 32.29
N THR A 205 -34.59 -6.14 31.99
CA THR A 205 -34.25 -4.90 32.66
C THR A 205 -34.20 -3.73 31.68
N PRO A 206 -34.88 -2.60 32.00
CA PRO A 206 -34.71 -1.38 31.23
C PRO A 206 -33.26 -0.88 31.30
N HIS A 207 -32.87 -0.09 30.29
CA HIS A 207 -31.53 0.49 30.25
C HIS A 207 -31.56 1.91 29.73
N GLY A 208 -30.70 2.74 30.29
CA GLY A 208 -30.55 4.16 30.02
C GLY A 208 -29.34 4.49 29.16
N VAL A 209 -29.15 5.79 29.00
CA VAL A 209 -28.05 6.41 28.25
C VAL A 209 -27.22 7.28 29.20
N CYS A 210 -25.96 7.56 28.83
CA CYS A 210 -25.13 8.41 29.68
C CYS A 210 -25.75 9.81 29.86
N ARG A 211 -25.49 10.42 31.03
CA ARG A 211 -26.08 11.71 31.45
C ARG A 211 -25.95 12.82 30.40
N ASP A 212 -24.80 12.90 29.73
CA ASP A 212 -24.56 13.90 28.68
C ASP A 212 -25.44 13.66 27.45
N HIS A 213 -25.63 12.40 27.05
CA HIS A 213 -26.55 12.07 25.96
C HIS A 213 -28.00 12.37 26.35
N ALA A 214 -28.41 12.01 27.57
CA ALA A 214 -29.72 12.38 28.11
C ALA A 214 -29.94 13.91 28.09
N GLY A 215 -28.92 14.69 28.46
CA GLY A 215 -28.96 16.16 28.35
C GLY A 215 -29.19 16.65 26.92
N ASN A 216 -28.56 16.01 25.93
CA ASN A 216 -28.76 16.34 24.51
C ASN A 216 -30.15 15.94 23.97
N VAL A 217 -30.78 14.91 24.55
CA VAL A 217 -32.16 14.51 24.22
C VAL A 217 -33.18 15.46 24.86
N LEU A 218 -32.96 15.88 26.11
CA LEU A 218 -33.86 16.79 26.81
C LEU A 218 -33.79 18.23 26.26
N PHE A 219 -32.66 18.65 25.68
CA PHE A 219 -32.50 19.97 25.10
C PHE A 219 -33.61 20.34 24.08
N PRO A 220 -33.85 19.59 22.98
CA PRO A 220 -34.90 19.93 22.03
C PRO A 220 -36.30 19.93 22.64
N PHE A 221 -36.57 19.06 23.62
CA PHE A 221 -37.85 18.99 24.30
C PHE A 221 -38.16 20.26 25.09
N LYS A 222 -37.20 20.72 25.91
CA LYS A 222 -37.33 21.98 26.62
C LYS A 222 -37.55 23.15 25.69
N GLN A 223 -36.79 23.21 24.60
CA GLN A 223 -36.89 24.29 23.64
C GLN A 223 -38.24 24.33 22.92
N ALA A 224 -38.85 23.17 22.66
CA ALA A 224 -40.21 23.09 22.13
C ALA A 224 -41.25 23.61 23.13
N MET A 225 -41.12 23.28 24.42
CA MET A 225 -42.03 23.78 25.45
C MET A 225 -41.84 25.30 25.68
N THR A 226 -40.60 25.79 25.72
CA THR A 226 -40.32 27.22 25.77
C THR A 226 -40.90 27.96 24.57
N ARG A 227 -40.88 27.33 23.38
CA ARG A 227 -41.58 27.88 22.20
C ARG A 227 -43.10 27.89 22.40
N ALA A 228 -43.69 26.83 22.93
CA ALA A 228 -45.13 26.78 23.21
C ALA A 228 -45.57 27.93 24.14
N ALA A 229 -44.83 28.15 25.23
CA ALA A 229 -45.05 29.27 26.14
C ALA A 229 -44.93 30.63 25.41
N ASN A 230 -43.91 30.80 24.56
CA ASN A 230 -43.74 32.02 23.76
C ASN A 230 -44.86 32.25 22.74
N LEU A 231 -45.55 31.19 22.31
CA LEU A 231 -46.72 31.26 21.45
C LEU A 231 -48.01 31.52 22.24
N GLY A 232 -47.96 31.51 23.58
CA GLY A 232 -49.09 31.80 24.45
C GLY A 232 -49.69 30.57 25.15
N ALA A 233 -49.07 29.40 25.06
CA ALA A 233 -49.61 28.19 25.70
C ALA A 233 -49.51 28.23 27.24
N HIS A 234 -50.54 27.75 27.93
CA HIS A 234 -50.63 27.64 29.38
C HIS A 234 -50.00 26.34 29.88
N LEU A 235 -48.68 26.33 30.02
CA LEU A 235 -47.94 25.15 30.47
C LEU A 235 -48.16 24.83 31.96
N ARG A 236 -48.33 23.55 32.29
CA ARG A 236 -48.47 23.07 33.68
C ARG A 236 -47.12 22.69 34.30
N GLY A 237 -46.38 23.73 34.69
CA GLY A 237 -45.11 23.62 35.39
C GLY A 237 -43.92 24.14 34.59
N ASN A 238 -42.72 24.02 35.19
CA ASN A 238 -41.50 24.57 34.61
C ASN A 238 -40.67 23.50 33.88
N PHE A 239 -40.85 23.37 32.56
CA PHE A 239 -40.10 22.42 31.74
C PHE A 239 -38.60 22.71 31.66
N GLU A 240 -38.17 23.96 31.85
CA GLU A 240 -36.75 24.29 31.92
C GLU A 240 -36.08 23.64 33.15
N ALA A 241 -36.84 23.21 34.15
CA ALA A 241 -36.35 22.50 35.33
C ALA A 241 -35.98 21.03 35.07
N LEU A 242 -36.40 20.42 33.95
CA LEU A 242 -36.03 19.02 33.64
C LEU A 242 -34.50 18.86 33.66
N ARG A 243 -33.97 17.84 34.35
CA ARG A 243 -32.53 17.57 34.41
C ARG A 243 -32.26 16.11 34.01
N PRO A 244 -31.16 15.84 33.31
CA PRO A 244 -30.74 14.46 33.10
C PRO A 244 -30.35 13.84 34.44
N ILE A 245 -30.89 12.66 34.71
CA ILE A 245 -30.53 11.83 35.87
C ILE A 245 -29.29 11.01 35.50
N THR A 246 -28.34 10.86 36.42
CA THR A 246 -27.21 9.95 36.22
C THR A 246 -27.73 8.52 36.36
N PRO A 247 -27.64 7.67 35.31
CA PRO A 247 -28.01 6.26 35.42
C PRO A 247 -27.07 5.52 36.38
N LEU A 248 -27.54 4.44 37.00
CA LEU A 248 -26.66 3.50 37.69
C LEU A 248 -25.84 2.72 36.66
N ASP A 249 -24.66 2.24 37.04
CA ASP A 249 -23.77 1.53 36.11
C ASP A 249 -24.41 0.27 35.51
N GLY A 250 -25.20 -0.45 36.32
CA GLY A 250 -25.96 -1.63 35.87
C GLY A 250 -27.14 -1.30 34.93
N ASP A 251 -27.62 -0.06 34.97
CA ASP A 251 -28.75 0.40 34.16
C ASP A 251 -28.29 0.98 32.82
N LEU A 252 -26.98 1.11 32.57
CA LEU A 252 -26.49 1.65 31.32
C LEU A 252 -26.62 0.64 30.18
N ALA A 253 -27.12 1.09 29.02
CA ALA A 253 -27.13 0.30 27.78
C ALA A 253 -25.74 -0.23 27.39
N ARG A 254 -24.73 0.55 27.76
CA ARG A 254 -23.31 0.31 27.49
C ARG A 254 -22.53 0.82 28.69
N PRO A 255 -21.60 0.03 29.25
CA PRO A 255 -20.78 0.49 30.35
C PRO A 255 -20.03 1.77 29.98
N GLY A 256 -19.68 2.55 31.00
CA GLY A 256 -18.79 3.69 30.87
C GLY A 256 -17.51 3.31 30.14
N ARG A 257 -16.94 4.28 29.42
CA ARG A 257 -15.64 4.06 28.75
C ARG A 257 -14.54 4.26 29.78
N ASP A 258 -13.67 3.28 29.94
CA ASP A 258 -12.42 3.44 30.68
C ASP A 258 -11.54 4.50 29.99
N ASP A 259 -10.95 5.38 30.79
CA ASP A 259 -9.96 6.32 30.28
C ASP A 259 -8.68 5.53 29.93
N PRO A 260 -8.23 5.51 28.65
CA PRO A 260 -6.98 4.84 28.31
C PRO A 260 -5.75 5.50 28.94
N GLY A 261 -5.90 6.69 29.53
CA GLY A 261 -4.81 7.44 30.13
C GLY A 261 -3.89 8.06 29.08
N TYR A 262 -2.64 8.30 29.47
CA TYR A 262 -1.61 8.81 28.58
C TYR A 262 -1.14 7.72 27.61
N ILE A 263 -1.01 8.06 26.32
CA ILE A 263 -0.57 7.16 25.25
C ILE A 263 0.85 7.58 24.82
N PRO A 264 1.88 6.81 25.22
CA PRO A 264 3.28 7.08 24.87
C PRO A 264 3.58 7.05 23.37
N LEU A 265 4.63 7.75 22.93
CA LEU A 265 5.03 7.82 21.51
C LEU A 265 5.61 6.49 21.00
N ASP A 266 6.33 5.74 21.82
CA ASP A 266 6.85 4.40 21.50
C ASP A 266 5.72 3.39 21.26
N THR A 267 4.62 3.48 22.02
CA THR A 267 3.40 2.70 21.80
C THR A 267 2.81 2.99 20.43
N ILE A 268 2.80 4.27 20.01
CA ILE A 268 2.32 4.68 18.68
C ILE A 268 3.22 4.15 17.57
N HIS A 269 4.53 4.21 17.77
CA HIS A 269 5.51 3.65 16.84
C HIS A 269 5.33 2.12 16.69
N ALA A 270 5.22 1.38 17.80
CA ALA A 270 5.03 -0.07 17.80
C ALA A 270 3.74 -0.50 17.06
N LEU A 271 2.65 0.24 17.24
CA LEU A 271 1.39 0.02 16.52
C LEU A 271 1.52 0.19 15.00
N GLY A 272 2.54 0.94 14.54
CA GLY A 272 2.80 1.17 13.13
C GLY A 272 2.96 -0.13 12.34
N SER A 273 3.66 -1.12 12.90
CA SER A 273 3.89 -2.43 12.27
C SER A 273 2.58 -3.17 11.89
N HIS A 274 1.48 -2.89 12.59
CA HIS A 274 0.15 -3.49 12.39
C HIS A 274 -0.79 -2.67 11.49
N LEU A 275 -0.31 -1.54 10.95
CA LEU A 275 -1.07 -0.61 10.15
C LEU A 275 -0.42 -0.38 8.80
N ALA A 276 -1.23 -0.27 7.76
CA ALA A 276 -0.71 0.10 6.44
C ALA A 276 -0.11 1.52 6.45
N PRO A 277 0.89 1.83 5.59
CA PRO A 277 1.65 3.09 5.69
C PRO A 277 0.79 4.37 5.78
N VAL A 278 -0.25 4.51 4.95
CA VAL A 278 -1.19 5.65 4.97
C VAL A 278 -1.90 5.78 6.33
N HIS A 279 -2.26 4.66 6.97
CA HIS A 279 -2.87 4.67 8.31
C HIS A 279 -1.86 5.04 9.40
N GLN A 280 -0.58 4.67 9.24
CA GLN A 280 0.47 5.12 10.16
C GLN A 280 0.63 6.65 10.10
N VAL A 281 0.64 7.23 8.89
CA VAL A 281 0.71 8.69 8.72
C VAL A 281 -0.49 9.39 9.37
N VAL A 282 -1.70 8.83 9.22
CA VAL A 282 -2.89 9.33 9.92
C VAL A 282 -2.71 9.25 11.45
N LEU A 283 -2.18 8.14 11.97
CA LEU A 283 -1.94 7.97 13.40
C LEU A 283 -0.98 9.05 13.94
N TRP A 284 0.11 9.32 13.23
CA TRP A 284 1.08 10.38 13.58
C TRP A 284 0.50 11.79 13.47
N LEU A 285 -0.30 12.09 12.45
CA LEU A 285 -1.03 13.36 12.36
C LEU A 285 -1.92 13.57 13.59
N LEU A 286 -2.63 12.54 14.05
CA LEU A 286 -3.48 12.65 15.24
C LEU A 286 -2.65 12.82 16.52
N ARG A 287 -1.53 12.09 16.65
CA ARG A 287 -0.70 12.08 17.85
C ARG A 287 0.18 13.32 18.02
N LEU A 288 0.75 13.85 16.94
CA LEU A 288 1.69 14.96 16.98
C LEU A 288 1.04 16.32 16.71
N MET A 289 -0.06 16.35 15.92
CA MET A 289 -0.74 17.60 15.57
C MET A 289 -2.07 17.78 16.31
N GLY A 290 -2.56 16.77 17.05
CA GLY A 290 -3.77 16.86 17.86
C GLY A 290 -5.04 17.05 17.03
N LEU A 291 -4.97 16.67 15.75
CA LEU A 291 -6.08 16.83 14.82
C LEU A 291 -7.26 15.97 15.26
N ARG A 292 -8.47 16.47 15.00
CA ARG A 292 -9.63 15.57 14.97
C ARG A 292 -9.47 14.66 13.75
N ILE A 293 -9.96 13.43 13.81
CA ILE A 293 -9.93 12.52 12.65
C ILE A 293 -10.55 13.14 11.38
N GLY A 294 -11.62 13.92 11.53
CA GLY A 294 -12.20 14.65 10.39
C GLY A 294 -11.30 15.76 9.85
N GLU A 295 -10.49 16.42 10.69
CA GLU A 295 -9.50 17.40 10.24
C GLU A 295 -8.38 16.71 9.46
N ALA A 296 -7.82 15.60 9.97
CA ALA A 296 -6.76 14.85 9.28
C ALA A 296 -7.19 14.36 7.89
N TYR A 297 -8.41 13.81 7.74
CA TYR A 297 -8.97 13.40 6.44
C TYR A 297 -9.51 14.57 5.60
N GLY A 298 -9.54 15.79 6.16
CA GLY A 298 -9.99 17.01 5.48
C GLY A 298 -8.89 17.77 4.75
N LEU A 299 -7.62 17.48 5.08
CA LEU A 299 -6.46 18.14 4.51
C LEU A 299 -6.33 17.83 3.02
N LEU A 300 -5.99 18.85 2.24
CA LEU A 300 -5.53 18.77 0.86
C LEU A 300 -3.99 18.77 0.82
N VAL A 301 -3.43 18.34 -0.30
CA VAL A 301 -1.98 18.47 -0.55
C VAL A 301 -1.56 19.95 -0.49
N SER A 302 -2.39 20.85 -1.01
CA SER A 302 -2.17 22.31 -0.93
C SER A 302 -2.17 22.89 0.48
N ASP A 303 -2.67 22.15 1.48
CA ASP A 303 -2.71 22.64 2.87
C ASP A 303 -1.36 22.46 3.59
N LEU A 304 -0.42 21.70 3.00
CA LEU A 304 0.96 21.55 3.47
C LEU A 304 1.86 22.52 2.70
N ALA A 305 2.47 23.48 3.40
CA ALA A 305 3.32 24.49 2.78
C ALA A 305 4.56 24.80 3.62
N TYR A 306 5.66 25.15 2.96
CA TYR A 306 6.84 25.68 3.62
C TYR A 306 6.69 27.19 3.80
N ASP A 307 6.70 27.64 5.04
CA ASP A 307 6.69 29.05 5.44
C ASP A 307 8.15 29.52 5.54
N ALA A 308 8.57 30.36 4.60
CA ALA A 308 9.93 30.87 4.53
C ALA A 308 10.27 31.80 5.71
N ASP A 309 9.31 32.59 6.19
CA ASP A 309 9.52 33.53 7.30
C ASP A 309 9.68 32.80 8.64
N ALA A 310 8.98 31.68 8.78
CA ALA A 310 9.08 30.83 9.97
C ALA A 310 10.16 29.73 9.86
N GLU A 311 10.78 29.57 8.69
CA GLU A 311 11.67 28.47 8.32
C GLU A 311 11.08 27.12 8.76
N ALA A 312 9.88 26.81 8.29
CA ALA A 312 9.13 25.65 8.77
C ALA A 312 8.08 25.15 7.79
N TRP A 313 7.82 23.84 7.84
CA TRP A 313 6.60 23.30 7.29
C TRP A 313 5.38 23.67 8.16
N THR A 314 4.27 23.95 7.51
CA THR A 314 3.01 24.34 8.14
C THR A 314 1.83 23.56 7.56
N LEU A 315 0.79 23.37 8.37
CA LEU A 315 -0.49 22.81 7.93
C LEU A 315 -1.61 23.83 8.15
N ALA A 316 -2.33 24.15 7.08
CA ALA A 316 -3.54 24.97 7.11
C ALA A 316 -4.76 24.10 7.41
N ILE A 317 -5.31 24.19 8.63
CA ILE A 317 -6.44 23.38 9.07
C ILE A 317 -7.71 24.23 9.00
N ALA A 318 -8.33 24.26 7.81
CA ALA A 318 -9.54 25.04 7.56
C ALA A 318 -10.79 24.16 7.30
N LYS A 319 -10.62 22.87 6.99
CA LYS A 319 -11.70 21.99 6.54
C LYS A 319 -11.83 20.76 7.42
N GLN A 320 -13.03 20.17 7.43
CA GLN A 320 -13.26 18.83 7.95
C GLN A 320 -13.72 17.91 6.81
N GLY A 321 -12.97 16.84 6.59
CA GLY A 321 -13.35 15.69 5.80
C GLY A 321 -13.73 14.52 6.70
N GLY A 322 -13.75 13.30 6.16
CA GLY A 322 -13.82 12.12 7.02
C GLY A 322 -15.15 11.36 7.04
N ARG A 323 -16.28 12.00 6.70
CA ARG A 323 -17.60 11.35 6.65
C ARG A 323 -18.53 12.13 5.73
N ARG A 324 -19.50 11.45 5.12
CA ARG A 324 -20.69 12.11 4.58
C ARG A 324 -21.32 12.96 5.68
N ALA A 325 -21.47 14.23 5.38
CA ALA A 325 -22.02 15.20 6.29
C ALA A 325 -23.27 15.82 5.70
N THR A 326 -24.27 16.03 6.53
CA THR A 326 -25.36 16.93 6.17
C THR A 326 -24.80 18.36 6.26
N VAL A 327 -24.91 19.10 5.16
CA VAL A 327 -24.41 20.45 4.99
C VAL A 327 -25.56 21.32 4.52
N ARG A 328 -25.67 22.53 5.05
CA ARG A 328 -26.66 23.48 4.54
C ARG A 328 -26.14 24.09 3.25
N ASN A 329 -26.91 23.97 2.18
CA ASN A 329 -26.65 24.67 0.95
C ASN A 329 -26.89 26.17 1.17
N THR A 330 -25.89 26.99 0.91
CA THR A 330 -25.93 28.44 1.15
C THR A 330 -26.84 29.19 0.18
N VAL A 331 -27.17 28.59 -0.96
CA VAL A 331 -28.04 29.16 -1.99
C VAL A 331 -29.50 28.76 -1.75
N THR A 332 -29.76 27.48 -1.50
CA THR A 332 -31.14 26.96 -1.36
C THR A 332 -31.64 26.92 0.07
N GLY A 333 -30.75 27.08 1.07
CA GLY A 333 -31.07 26.92 2.49
C GLY A 333 -31.33 25.47 2.93
N LYS A 334 -31.42 24.52 1.99
CA LYS A 334 -31.72 23.10 2.24
C LYS A 334 -30.54 22.34 2.81
N LEU A 335 -30.84 21.28 3.54
CA LEU A 335 -29.86 20.34 4.09
C LEU A 335 -29.56 19.25 3.07
N GLU A 336 -28.31 19.16 2.63
CA GLU A 336 -27.83 18.21 1.62
C GLU A 336 -26.74 17.31 2.20
N ARG A 337 -26.73 16.03 1.84
CA ARG A 337 -25.63 15.14 2.18
C ARG A 337 -24.45 15.34 1.22
N ARG A 338 -23.29 15.77 1.73
CA ARG A 338 -22.05 15.97 0.97
C ARG A 338 -20.88 15.16 1.53
N ASP A 339 -19.95 14.76 0.67
CA ASP A 339 -18.74 13.99 1.04
C ASP A 339 -17.62 14.88 1.65
N SER A 340 -17.83 16.19 1.70
CA SER A 340 -16.95 17.16 2.35
C SER A 340 -17.75 18.31 2.98
N LYS A 341 -17.19 18.90 4.04
CA LYS A 341 -17.65 20.18 4.57
C LYS A 341 -16.71 21.28 4.11
N PRO A 342 -17.23 22.41 3.58
CA PRO A 342 -16.40 23.54 3.23
C PRO A 342 -15.74 24.18 4.47
N ASP A 343 -16.35 24.08 5.65
CA ASP A 343 -15.89 24.74 6.87
C ASP A 343 -15.68 23.77 8.05
N THR A 344 -14.75 24.13 8.94
CA THR A 344 -14.66 23.53 10.28
C THR A 344 -15.84 23.93 11.17
N LYS A 345 -16.04 23.24 12.31
CA LYS A 345 -17.19 23.42 13.23
C LYS A 345 -17.45 24.89 13.67
N THR A 346 -16.47 25.78 13.55
CA THR A 346 -16.55 27.23 13.79
C THR A 346 -15.47 27.95 12.95
N PRO A 347 -15.69 29.14 12.36
CA PRO A 347 -14.64 29.91 11.68
C PRO A 347 -13.36 30.11 12.52
N GLN A 348 -13.53 30.20 13.85
CA GLN A 348 -12.46 30.28 14.86
C GLN A 348 -11.60 29.00 15.00
N SER A 349 -11.96 27.90 14.33
CA SER A 349 -11.17 26.66 14.30
C SER A 349 -10.16 26.63 13.14
N HIS A 350 -10.21 27.62 12.23
CA HIS A 350 -9.20 27.81 11.20
C HIS A 350 -7.88 28.16 11.87
N ARG A 351 -6.85 27.35 11.62
CA ARG A 351 -5.53 27.57 12.20
C ARG A 351 -4.44 27.10 11.26
N THR A 352 -3.33 27.81 11.28
CA THR A 352 -2.09 27.37 10.65
C THR A 352 -1.15 26.92 11.76
N VAL A 353 -0.74 25.66 11.71
CA VAL A 353 0.12 25.05 12.73
C VAL A 353 1.48 24.68 12.14
N ARG A 354 2.55 24.98 12.88
CA ARG A 354 3.91 24.53 12.54
C ARG A 354 3.97 23.00 12.66
N VAL A 355 4.59 22.31 11.71
CA VAL A 355 4.74 20.85 11.70
C VAL A 355 6.11 20.48 12.29
N PRO A 356 6.21 19.46 13.17
CA PRO A 356 7.50 18.90 13.62
C PRO A 356 8.29 18.33 12.45
N ASP A 357 9.62 18.43 12.49
CA ASP A 357 10.48 18.14 11.33
C ASP A 357 10.42 16.67 10.91
N HIS A 358 10.31 15.73 11.86
CA HIS A 358 10.12 14.30 11.55
C HIS A 358 8.79 14.04 10.83
N LEU A 359 7.73 14.73 11.24
CA LEU A 359 6.42 14.61 10.60
C LEU A 359 6.41 15.30 9.23
N ALA A 360 7.06 16.46 9.10
CA ALA A 360 7.17 17.17 7.84
C ALA A 360 7.84 16.31 6.77
N ARG A 361 8.98 15.69 7.09
CA ARG A 361 9.66 14.70 6.22
C ARG A 361 8.71 13.58 5.78
N THR A 362 7.99 13.00 6.75
CA THR A 362 7.02 11.92 6.48
C THR A 362 5.88 12.38 5.56
N LEU A 363 5.38 13.60 5.72
CA LEU A 363 4.33 14.15 4.86
C LEU A 363 4.84 14.48 3.46
N CYS A 364 6.06 15.01 3.32
CA CYS A 364 6.70 15.20 2.03
C CYS A 364 6.89 13.86 1.30
N ASP A 365 7.29 12.81 2.01
CA ASP A 365 7.40 11.46 1.46
C ASP A 365 6.04 10.90 1.05
N LEU A 366 5.00 11.12 1.85
CA LEU A 366 3.63 10.77 1.47
C LEU A 366 3.22 11.46 0.15
N VAL A 367 3.50 12.76 0.00
CA VAL A 367 3.22 13.51 -1.24
C VAL A 367 4.01 12.93 -2.41
N ALA A 368 5.31 12.71 -2.23
CA ALA A 368 6.17 12.12 -3.25
C ALA A 368 5.71 10.72 -3.68
N ILE A 369 5.22 9.89 -2.75
CA ILE A 369 4.77 8.53 -3.05
C ILE A 369 3.40 8.53 -3.73
N PHE A 370 2.43 9.27 -3.19
CA PHE A 370 1.02 9.11 -3.56
C PHE A 370 0.46 10.21 -4.47
N HIS A 371 1.05 11.41 -4.48
CA HIS A 371 0.48 12.59 -5.14
C HIS A 371 1.37 13.19 -6.24
N THR A 372 2.58 12.67 -6.39
CA THR A 372 3.51 13.06 -7.46
C THR A 372 3.49 12.05 -8.60
N ASP A 373 3.29 12.50 -9.84
CA ASP A 373 3.36 11.69 -11.05
C ASP A 373 4.81 11.35 -11.45
N GLU A 374 5.00 10.64 -12.55
CA GLU A 374 6.35 10.21 -13.00
C GLU A 374 7.15 11.37 -13.62
N ASP A 375 6.46 12.39 -14.13
CA ASP A 375 7.02 13.64 -14.62
C ASP A 375 7.36 14.65 -13.49
N GLY A 376 7.06 14.30 -12.24
CA GLY A 376 7.26 15.17 -11.08
C GLY A 376 6.09 16.11 -10.77
N THR A 377 5.00 16.09 -11.55
CA THR A 377 3.83 16.92 -11.31
C THR A 377 3.13 16.50 -10.01
N VAL A 378 2.84 17.47 -9.12
CA VAL A 378 2.16 17.23 -7.84
C VAL A 378 0.70 17.67 -7.95
N ASP A 379 -0.24 16.78 -7.65
CA ASP A 379 -1.65 17.18 -7.54
C ASP A 379 -1.94 17.85 -6.19
N THR A 380 -1.91 19.17 -6.21
CA THR A 380 -2.19 20.00 -5.03
C THR A 380 -3.66 19.97 -4.59
N ARG A 381 -4.60 19.56 -5.46
CA ARG A 381 -6.04 19.56 -5.16
C ARG A 381 -6.53 18.25 -4.56
N ALA A 382 -5.72 17.18 -4.63
CA ALA A 382 -6.02 15.91 -3.98
C ALA A 382 -6.09 16.06 -2.46
N ARG A 383 -6.85 15.17 -1.81
CA ARG A 383 -6.72 14.99 -0.36
C ARG A 383 -5.31 14.54 0.01
N LEU A 384 -4.72 15.15 1.04
CA LEU A 384 -3.40 14.77 1.55
C LEU A 384 -3.35 13.28 1.92
N ILE A 385 -4.39 12.79 2.60
CA ILE A 385 -4.56 11.36 2.84
C ILE A 385 -5.28 10.74 1.64
N PRO A 386 -4.63 9.86 0.85
CA PRO A 386 -5.19 9.36 -0.39
C PRO A 386 -6.42 8.47 -0.15
N GLY A 387 -7.44 8.64 -0.99
CA GLY A 387 -8.61 7.77 -1.03
C GLY A 387 -8.24 6.40 -1.59
N LEU A 388 -8.47 5.33 -0.82
CA LEU A 388 -8.02 3.98 -1.21
C LEU A 388 -8.96 3.31 -2.22
N ARG A 389 -10.28 3.38 -2.02
CA ARG A 389 -11.27 2.72 -2.89
C ARG A 389 -11.81 3.59 -4.01
N LYS A 390 -11.88 4.89 -3.77
CA LYS A 390 -12.32 5.93 -4.71
C LYS A 390 -11.43 7.14 -4.48
N ASP A 391 -11.09 7.85 -5.55
CA ASP A 391 -10.31 9.09 -5.45
C ASP A 391 -11.02 10.08 -4.52
N ASP A 392 -10.24 10.73 -3.66
CA ASP A 392 -10.71 11.72 -2.69
C ASP A 392 -11.86 11.26 -1.77
N ALA A 393 -12.12 9.95 -1.69
CA ALA A 393 -13.03 9.40 -0.70
C ALA A 393 -12.37 9.34 0.68
N THR A 394 -13.18 9.49 1.72
CA THR A 394 -12.70 9.36 3.08
C THR A 394 -12.31 7.91 3.42
N GLY A 395 -11.25 7.76 4.23
CA GLY A 395 -10.84 6.49 4.85
C GLY A 395 -11.05 6.43 6.37
N ALA A 396 -11.79 7.36 6.98
CA ALA A 396 -11.81 7.49 8.45
C ALA A 396 -12.34 6.24 9.18
N ASP A 397 -13.43 5.63 8.68
CA ASP A 397 -13.97 4.41 9.27
C ASP A 397 -13.06 3.20 9.04
N ALA A 398 -12.44 3.11 7.86
CA ALA A 398 -11.44 2.08 7.56
C ALA A 398 -10.24 2.19 8.50
N PHE A 399 -9.78 3.41 8.80
CA PHE A 399 -8.73 3.67 9.78
C PHE A 399 -9.15 3.31 11.19
N ARG A 400 -10.37 3.67 11.64
CA ARG A 400 -10.88 3.28 12.97
C ARG A 400 -10.84 1.77 13.15
N HIS A 401 -11.34 1.03 12.17
CA HIS A 401 -11.32 -0.44 12.20
C HIS A 401 -9.90 -1.02 12.13
N ALA A 402 -9.00 -0.40 11.36
CA ALA A 402 -7.60 -0.82 11.31
C ALA A 402 -6.89 -0.58 12.65
N LEU A 403 -7.12 0.58 13.27
CA LEU A 403 -6.57 0.94 14.57
C LEU A 403 -7.09 0.03 15.68
N ASP A 404 -8.40 -0.23 15.74
CA ASP A 404 -8.97 -1.17 16.72
C ASP A 404 -8.32 -2.56 16.62
N ARG A 405 -8.07 -3.05 15.39
CA ARG A 405 -7.37 -4.33 15.18
C ARG A 405 -5.89 -4.28 15.55
N ALA A 406 -5.20 -3.18 15.23
CA ALA A 406 -3.80 -2.99 15.58
C ALA A 406 -3.61 -2.95 17.10
N ILE A 407 -4.46 -2.21 17.81
CA ILE A 407 -4.50 -2.14 19.27
C ILE A 407 -4.70 -3.54 19.88
N ALA A 408 -5.69 -4.28 19.39
CA ALA A 408 -5.97 -5.62 19.88
C ALA A 408 -4.79 -6.59 19.67
N ARG A 409 -4.07 -6.47 18.55
CA ARG A 409 -2.88 -7.30 18.25
C ARG A 409 -1.68 -6.92 19.10
N ALA A 410 -1.47 -5.64 19.34
CA ALA A 410 -0.37 -5.14 20.15
C ALA A 410 -0.58 -5.34 21.66
N GLY A 411 -1.81 -5.69 22.09
CA GLY A 411 -2.13 -5.90 23.51
C GLY A 411 -2.10 -4.63 24.35
N VAL A 412 -2.28 -3.45 23.73
CA VAL A 412 -2.24 -2.15 24.43
C VAL A 412 -3.63 -1.71 24.88
N PRO A 413 -3.75 -0.83 25.90
CA PRO A 413 -5.03 -0.31 26.36
C PRO A 413 -5.85 0.30 25.21
N ARG A 414 -7.16 0.03 25.20
CA ARG A 414 -8.02 0.48 24.12
C ARG A 414 -8.20 2.00 24.14
N PHE A 415 -7.74 2.67 23.08
CA PHE A 415 -7.97 4.10 22.88
C PHE A 415 -8.69 4.40 21.55
N ARG A 416 -9.25 5.61 21.46
CA ARG A 416 -9.87 6.17 20.26
C ARG A 416 -8.96 7.24 19.66
N PRO A 417 -9.10 7.56 18.35
CA PRO A 417 -8.39 8.66 17.69
C PRO A 417 -8.40 9.99 18.46
N HIS A 418 -9.46 10.28 19.21
CA HIS A 418 -9.57 11.52 19.98
C HIS A 418 -8.67 11.55 21.23
N ASP A 419 -8.33 10.40 21.80
CA ASP A 419 -7.54 10.32 23.05
C ASP A 419 -6.07 10.70 22.82
N LEU A 420 -5.58 10.52 21.58
CA LEU A 420 -4.22 10.93 21.15
C LEU A 420 -3.98 12.43 21.30
N ARG A 421 -5.03 13.24 21.11
CA ARG A 421 -4.98 14.68 21.32
C ARG A 421 -4.78 15.05 22.78
N GLY A 422 -5.33 14.27 23.71
CA GLY A 422 -5.08 14.42 25.14
C GLY A 422 -3.61 14.18 25.47
N SER A 423 -3.03 13.13 24.89
CA SER A 423 -1.61 12.77 25.07
C SER A 423 -0.67 13.87 24.55
N LEU A 424 -0.94 14.45 23.38
CA LEU A 424 -0.20 15.62 22.88
C LEU A 424 -0.21 16.80 23.86
N ILE A 425 -1.39 17.11 24.40
CA ILE A 425 -1.54 18.23 25.34
C ILE A 425 -0.73 17.95 26.61
N THR A 426 -0.70 16.70 27.08
CA THR A 426 0.11 16.26 28.22
C THR A 426 1.60 16.45 27.94
N ASP A 427 2.12 16.02 26.79
CA ASP A 427 3.53 16.20 26.42
C ASP A 427 3.95 17.66 26.44
N LEU A 428 3.19 18.50 25.72
CA LEU A 428 3.46 19.93 25.64
C LEU A 428 3.32 20.59 27.02
N LYS A 429 2.43 20.08 27.87
CA LYS A 429 2.27 20.57 29.25
C LYS A 429 3.50 20.26 30.09
N ASN A 430 3.97 19.03 30.05
CA ASN A 430 5.11 18.56 30.82
C ASN A 430 6.40 19.26 30.39
N ALA A 431 6.54 19.60 29.09
CA ALA A 431 7.67 20.38 28.56
C ALA A 431 7.57 21.91 28.80
N GLY A 432 6.56 22.37 29.54
CA GLY A 432 6.40 23.78 29.91
C GLY A 432 5.95 24.70 28.77
N VAL A 433 5.34 24.18 27.71
CA VAL A 433 4.78 25.01 26.63
C VAL A 433 3.58 25.81 27.15
N LYS A 434 3.49 27.11 26.85
CA LYS A 434 2.43 28.00 27.38
C LYS A 434 1.03 27.50 27.01
N LYS A 435 0.06 27.59 27.95
CA LYS A 435 -1.33 27.12 27.77
C LYS A 435 -1.96 27.61 26.47
N ARG A 436 -1.82 28.90 26.13
CA ARG A 436 -2.35 29.51 24.88
C ARG A 436 -1.86 28.79 23.63
N ILE A 437 -0.56 28.47 23.56
CA ILE A 437 0.04 27.76 22.43
C ILE A 437 -0.50 26.33 22.36
N ARG A 438 -0.52 25.60 23.48
CA ARG A 438 -1.04 24.21 23.53
C ARG A 438 -2.50 24.13 23.09
N THR A 439 -3.34 25.06 23.55
CA THR A 439 -4.76 25.10 23.19
C THR A 439 -4.98 25.49 21.74
N TYR A 440 -4.20 26.43 21.21
CA TYR A 440 -4.23 26.82 19.81
C TYR A 440 -3.81 25.65 18.91
N TYR A 441 -2.67 25.03 19.22
CA TYR A 441 -2.09 23.92 18.47
C TYR A 441 -3.05 22.73 18.39
N ALA A 442 -3.66 22.35 19.53
CA ALA A 442 -4.70 21.33 19.54
C ALA A 442 -6.00 21.78 18.83
N GLY A 443 -6.31 23.08 18.75
CA GLY A 443 -7.57 23.58 18.17
C GLY A 443 -8.74 23.50 19.16
N HIS A 444 -8.51 23.83 20.43
CA HIS A 444 -9.56 24.07 21.42
C HIS A 444 -10.13 25.48 21.24
N ALA A 445 -11.46 25.59 21.17
CA ALA A 445 -12.13 26.89 21.15
C ALA A 445 -11.86 27.65 22.46
N LYS A 446 -11.62 28.95 22.37
CA LYS A 446 -11.46 29.83 23.53
C LYS A 446 -12.82 29.98 24.22
N LYS A 447 -12.88 29.74 25.52
CA LYS A 447 -14.09 30.03 26.30
C LYS A 447 -14.13 31.53 26.63
N GLY A 448 -14.91 32.28 25.85
CA GLY A 448 -15.79 33.35 26.31
C GLY A 448 -15.25 34.50 27.18
N SER A 449 -14.13 35.13 26.83
CA SER A 449 -13.85 36.51 27.28
C SER A 449 -13.89 37.51 26.10
N VAL A 450 -14.19 38.78 26.38
CA VAL A 450 -14.21 39.87 25.37
C VAL A 450 -12.83 40.03 24.70
N HIS A 451 -11.75 39.74 25.43
CA HIS A 451 -10.38 39.76 24.90
C HIS A 451 -10.08 38.58 23.96
N ASP A 452 -10.76 37.44 24.11
CA ASP A 452 -10.57 36.28 23.23
C ASP A 452 -11.10 36.50 21.80
N GLY A 453 -12.01 37.47 21.61
CA GLY A 453 -12.55 37.88 20.32
C GLY A 453 -11.58 38.67 19.44
N TYR A 454 -10.51 39.22 20.01
CA TYR A 454 -9.48 40.02 19.32
C TYR A 454 -8.17 39.25 19.04
N ASP A 455 -8.12 37.94 19.33
CA ASP A 455 -6.90 37.16 19.16
C ASP A 455 -6.94 36.39 17.83
N ASP A 456 -6.27 36.95 16.82
CA ASP A 456 -6.05 36.46 15.44
C ASP A 456 -5.30 35.10 15.36
N GLY A 457 -4.97 34.51 16.52
CA GLY A 457 -4.29 33.23 16.62
C GLY A 457 -2.86 33.36 17.11
N VAL A 458 -2.12 32.25 17.03
CA VAL A 458 -0.71 32.21 17.42
C VAL A 458 0.16 32.22 16.16
N PRO A 459 0.94 33.29 15.90
CA PRO A 459 1.87 33.35 14.79
C PRO A 459 2.78 32.11 14.74
N VAL A 460 3.05 31.59 13.54
CA VAL A 460 3.80 30.33 13.32
C VAL A 460 5.15 30.35 14.06
N ARG A 461 5.89 31.47 14.00
CA ARG A 461 7.17 31.66 14.73
C ARG A 461 7.07 31.41 16.24
N LEU A 462 5.94 31.72 16.88
CA LEU A 462 5.75 31.52 18.32
C LEU A 462 5.43 30.06 18.67
N GLN A 463 5.16 29.22 17.68
CA GLN A 463 4.88 27.79 17.85
C GLN A 463 6.16 26.94 17.87
N LEU A 464 7.33 27.50 17.54
CA LEU A 464 8.63 26.81 17.45
C LEU A 464 8.94 25.93 18.67
N ARG A 465 8.65 26.41 19.88
CA ARG A 465 8.90 25.63 21.10
C ARG A 465 8.05 24.35 21.15
N ALA A 466 6.83 24.37 20.62
CA ALA A 466 5.96 23.20 20.62
C ALA A 466 6.52 22.10 19.70
N THR A 467 6.96 22.45 18.48
CA THR A 467 7.51 21.46 17.55
C THR A 467 8.88 20.96 17.97
N ARG A 468 9.78 21.84 18.47
CA ARG A 468 11.09 21.42 19.00
C ARG A 468 10.99 20.40 20.12
N VAL A 469 10.02 20.57 21.03
CA VAL A 469 9.75 19.60 22.10
C VAL A 469 9.33 18.26 21.51
N LEU A 470 8.44 18.25 20.51
CA LEU A 470 7.99 17.01 19.89
C LEU A 470 9.12 16.31 19.15
N ASP A 471 9.94 17.04 18.40
CA ASP A 471 11.11 16.47 17.73
C ASP A 471 12.15 15.95 18.74
N GLN A 472 12.34 16.64 19.87
CA GLN A 472 13.20 16.16 20.95
C GLN A 472 12.68 14.84 21.54
N LEU A 473 11.38 14.74 21.84
CA LEU A 473 10.78 13.51 22.36
C LEU A 473 10.89 12.34 21.38
N LEU A 474 10.81 12.60 20.06
CA LEU A 474 11.03 11.58 19.04
C LEU A 474 12.50 11.16 18.95
N ALA A 475 13.43 12.11 19.07
CA ALA A 475 14.87 11.85 19.07
C ALA A 475 15.32 11.06 20.31
N GLU A 476 14.74 11.32 21.49
CA GLU A 476 14.97 10.56 22.72
C GLU A 476 14.58 9.08 22.57
N LEU A 477 13.66 8.77 21.67
CA LEU A 477 13.25 7.41 21.33
C LEU A 477 14.07 6.79 20.18
N SER A 478 15.09 7.49 19.69
CA SER A 478 15.93 7.06 18.56
C SER A 478 15.12 6.68 17.32
N LEU A 479 14.06 7.45 17.04
CA LEU A 479 13.18 7.24 15.90
C LEU A 479 13.66 8.03 14.69
N ASP A 480 14.44 7.39 13.81
CA ASP A 480 14.93 8.01 12.57
C ASP A 480 13.81 8.23 11.53
N GLN A 481 12.78 7.38 11.58
CA GLN A 481 11.58 7.46 10.76
C GLN A 481 10.31 7.21 11.58
N LEU A 482 9.21 7.88 11.20
CA LEU A 482 7.92 7.68 11.86
C LEU A 482 7.17 6.46 11.33
N VAL A 483 7.29 6.17 10.03
CA VAL A 483 6.61 5.02 9.42
C VAL A 483 7.48 3.79 9.61
N VAL A 484 6.89 2.77 10.23
CA VAL A 484 7.52 1.46 10.42
C VAL A 484 7.22 0.61 9.20
N ALA A 485 8.25 -0.08 8.70
CA ALA A 485 8.10 -1.08 7.65
C ALA A 485 7.01 -2.09 8.03
N THR A 486 6.07 -2.35 7.12
CA THR A 486 4.94 -3.23 7.39
C THR A 486 4.59 -4.09 6.18
N GLU A 487 4.13 -5.31 6.45
CA GLU A 487 3.54 -6.20 5.45
C GLU A 487 2.06 -5.84 5.16
N HIS A 488 1.44 -5.01 6.01
CA HIS A 488 0.05 -4.61 5.84
C HIS A 488 -0.09 -3.62 4.69
N GLN A 489 -0.58 -4.10 3.55
CA GLN A 489 -0.81 -3.25 2.39
C GLN A 489 -2.23 -2.69 2.35
N GLN A 490 -2.38 -1.49 1.77
CA GLN A 490 -3.70 -1.00 1.40
C GLN A 490 -4.18 -1.71 0.13
N SER A 491 -5.47 -1.98 0.05
CA SER A 491 -6.13 -2.37 -1.19
C SER A 491 -6.61 -1.12 -1.93
N TRP A 492 -6.22 -0.97 -3.19
CA TRP A 492 -6.61 0.17 -4.03
C TRP A 492 -7.78 -0.19 -4.95
N GLY A 493 -8.68 0.75 -5.17
CA GLY A 493 -9.68 0.65 -6.23
C GLY A 493 -8.98 0.74 -7.59
N ARG A 494 -9.32 -0.15 -8.54
CA ARG A 494 -8.65 -0.22 -9.85
C ARG A 494 -8.72 1.10 -10.62
N ASP A 495 -9.82 1.82 -10.48
CA ASP A 495 -10.07 3.08 -11.19
C ASP A 495 -9.59 4.33 -10.43
N THR A 496 -8.89 4.16 -9.31
CA THR A 496 -8.28 5.28 -8.58
C THR A 496 -6.96 5.69 -9.21
N ARG A 497 -6.52 6.94 -9.00
CA ARG A 497 -5.20 7.42 -9.42
C ARG A 497 -4.06 6.58 -8.85
N THR A 498 -4.16 6.20 -7.59
CA THR A 498 -3.20 5.31 -6.92
C THR A 498 -3.27 3.90 -7.51
N GLY A 499 -4.47 3.40 -7.81
CA GLY A 499 -4.67 2.09 -8.42
C GLY A 499 -4.07 1.98 -9.83
N ARG A 500 -4.17 3.04 -10.64
CA ARG A 500 -3.53 3.10 -11.98
C ARG A 500 -2.00 3.12 -11.92
N ARG A 501 -1.43 3.68 -10.86
CA ARG A 501 0.03 3.79 -10.64
C ARG A 501 0.53 2.82 -9.57
N ALA A 502 -0.20 1.71 -9.39
CA ALA A 502 -0.01 0.76 -8.32
C ALA A 502 1.46 0.32 -8.18
N ASP A 503 2.09 -0.07 -9.29
CA ASP A 503 3.45 -0.61 -9.29
C ASP A 503 4.48 0.48 -8.94
N SER A 504 4.32 1.69 -9.50
CA SER A 504 5.18 2.85 -9.22
C SER A 504 5.09 3.28 -7.74
N VAL A 505 3.88 3.29 -7.17
CA VAL A 505 3.65 3.59 -5.75
C VAL A 505 4.32 2.54 -4.85
N ARG A 506 4.20 1.24 -5.17
CA ARG A 506 4.87 0.17 -4.40
C ARG A 506 6.38 0.26 -4.46
N ARG A 507 6.94 0.57 -5.63
CA ARG A 507 8.37 0.80 -5.78
C ARG A 507 8.84 1.93 -4.85
N ARG A 508 8.15 3.09 -4.86
CA ARG A 508 8.49 4.22 -3.99
C ARG A 508 8.31 3.89 -2.50
N LEU A 509 7.31 3.08 -2.12
CA LEU A 509 7.15 2.61 -0.74
C LEU A 509 8.32 1.74 -0.27
N ARG A 510 8.83 0.86 -1.14
CA ARG A 510 10.01 0.02 -0.88
C ARG A 510 11.29 0.84 -0.79
N GLU A 511 11.51 1.77 -1.72
CA GLU A 511 12.65 2.70 -1.71
C GLU A 511 12.73 3.54 -0.42
N ARG A 512 11.58 3.84 0.20
CA ARG A 512 11.51 4.55 1.48
C ARG A 512 11.53 3.65 2.71
N GLY A 513 11.57 2.32 2.55
CA GLY A 513 11.55 1.37 3.66
C GLY A 513 10.20 1.28 4.39
N TRP A 514 9.09 1.72 3.77
CA TRP A 514 7.76 1.68 4.38
C TRP A 514 7.03 0.34 4.14
N GLU A 515 7.40 -0.38 3.09
CA GLU A 515 6.95 -1.75 2.82
C GLU A 515 8.00 -2.71 3.37
N ALA A 516 7.59 -3.62 4.26
CA ALA A 516 8.49 -4.63 4.79
C ALA A 516 8.92 -5.60 3.68
N THR A 517 10.20 -5.97 3.72
CA THR A 517 10.75 -7.01 2.87
C THR A 517 10.06 -8.34 3.19
N PRO A 518 9.45 -9.02 2.21
CA PRO A 518 8.68 -10.24 2.48
C PRO A 518 9.54 -11.35 3.08
N GLU A 519 8.90 -12.21 3.88
CA GLU A 519 9.54 -13.37 4.49
C GLU A 519 10.32 -14.22 3.44
N GLY A 520 11.56 -14.57 3.77
CA GLY A 520 12.48 -15.30 2.88
C GLY A 520 13.48 -14.43 2.09
N PHE A 521 13.41 -13.11 2.24
CA PHE A 521 14.37 -12.13 1.70
C PHE A 521 15.06 -11.37 2.84
N ALA A 522 16.28 -10.87 2.62
CA ALA A 522 16.99 -10.09 3.64
C ALA A 522 16.32 -8.72 3.83
N PRO A 523 16.34 -8.12 5.04
CA PRO A 523 15.67 -6.84 5.29
C PRO A 523 16.03 -5.72 4.32
N ASP A 524 17.29 -5.69 3.86
CA ASP A 524 17.84 -4.67 2.96
C ASP A 524 17.69 -5.02 1.47
N ASP A 525 17.09 -6.16 1.13
CA ASP A 525 16.92 -6.56 -0.26
C ASP A 525 15.88 -5.68 -0.96
N VAL A 526 16.26 -5.12 -2.10
CA VAL A 526 15.30 -4.50 -3.02
C VAL A 526 14.58 -5.61 -3.78
N VAL A 527 13.47 -6.07 -3.21
CA VAL A 527 12.62 -7.11 -3.80
C VAL A 527 11.71 -6.50 -4.87
N ILE A 528 11.64 -7.11 -6.04
CA ILE A 528 10.83 -6.70 -7.21
C ILE A 528 9.91 -7.84 -7.64
N ASP A 529 8.78 -7.50 -8.30
CA ASP A 529 7.83 -8.50 -8.79
C ASP A 529 8.09 -8.91 -10.25
N THR A 530 7.27 -9.81 -10.78
CA THR A 530 7.47 -10.34 -12.13
C THR A 530 7.33 -9.30 -13.24
N ALA A 531 6.44 -8.32 -13.09
CA ALA A 531 6.26 -7.29 -14.12
C ALA A 531 7.44 -6.33 -14.13
N GLU A 532 7.91 -5.97 -12.95
CA GLU A 532 9.08 -5.10 -12.76
C GLU A 532 10.37 -5.77 -13.25
N ALA A 533 10.60 -7.03 -12.89
CA ALA A 533 11.74 -7.82 -13.39
C ALA A 533 11.72 -7.98 -14.92
N ALA A 534 10.55 -8.23 -15.50
CA ALA A 534 10.38 -8.34 -16.95
C ALA A 534 10.75 -7.03 -17.65
N ARG A 535 10.30 -5.89 -17.11
CA ARG A 535 10.63 -4.56 -17.61
C ARG A 535 12.14 -4.27 -17.52
N MET A 536 12.78 -4.64 -16.41
CA MET A 536 14.23 -4.42 -16.22
C MET A 536 15.09 -5.24 -17.19
N LEU A 537 14.69 -6.46 -17.53
CA LEU A 537 15.38 -7.30 -18.52
C LEU A 537 14.91 -7.09 -19.97
N GLY A 538 13.90 -6.25 -20.21
CA GLY A 538 13.34 -6.05 -21.55
C GLY A 538 12.60 -7.28 -22.13
N VAL A 539 12.06 -8.16 -21.29
CA VAL A 539 11.35 -9.38 -21.70
C VAL A 539 9.85 -9.31 -21.38
N SER A 540 9.05 -10.24 -21.92
CA SER A 540 7.61 -10.33 -21.58
C SER A 540 7.40 -10.89 -20.17
N VAL A 541 6.28 -10.51 -19.51
CA VAL A 541 5.91 -11.03 -18.18
C VAL A 541 5.73 -12.56 -18.19
N VAL A 542 5.26 -13.13 -19.31
CA VAL A 542 5.10 -14.58 -19.47
C VAL A 542 6.45 -15.27 -19.48
N GLU A 543 7.40 -14.73 -20.24
CA GLU A 543 8.78 -15.24 -20.28
C GLU A 543 9.46 -15.12 -18.91
N MET A 544 9.29 -13.99 -18.21
CA MET A 544 9.85 -13.82 -16.88
C MET A 544 9.28 -14.84 -15.87
N ARG A 545 7.98 -15.13 -15.93
CA ARG A 545 7.37 -16.20 -15.12
C ARG A 545 7.96 -17.58 -15.44
N ARG A 546 8.24 -17.86 -16.72
CA ARG A 546 8.90 -19.10 -17.14
C ARG A 546 10.29 -19.21 -16.50
N ARG A 547 11.08 -18.12 -16.57
CA ARG A 547 12.43 -18.06 -15.98
C ARG A 547 12.44 -18.23 -14.46
N PHE A 548 11.47 -17.67 -13.75
CA PHE A 548 11.30 -17.93 -12.31
C PHE A 548 10.93 -19.39 -12.02
N ALA A 549 10.00 -19.96 -12.80
CA ALA A 549 9.55 -21.32 -12.61
C ALA A 549 10.64 -22.37 -12.95
N SER A 550 11.50 -22.09 -13.93
CA SER A 550 12.62 -22.96 -14.31
C SER A 550 13.85 -22.79 -13.42
N GLY A 551 13.89 -21.75 -12.57
CA GLY A 551 15.05 -21.41 -11.74
C GLY A 551 16.17 -20.69 -12.49
N GLU A 552 15.94 -20.27 -13.74
CA GLU A 552 16.89 -19.44 -14.51
C GLU A 552 17.15 -18.09 -13.84
N VAL A 553 16.15 -17.55 -13.13
CA VAL A 553 16.32 -16.41 -12.21
C VAL A 553 15.83 -16.83 -10.83
N ARG A 554 16.67 -16.65 -9.80
CA ARG A 554 16.33 -16.99 -8.42
C ARG A 554 15.12 -16.15 -7.98
N ALA A 555 14.05 -16.81 -7.59
CA ALA A 555 12.82 -16.16 -7.15
C ALA A 555 12.09 -17.03 -6.12
N ALA A 556 11.31 -16.38 -5.24
CA ALA A 556 10.44 -17.05 -4.29
C ALA A 556 8.97 -16.75 -4.58
N ARG A 557 8.11 -17.74 -4.33
CA ARG A 557 6.67 -17.58 -4.48
C ARG A 557 6.05 -17.22 -3.14
N VAL A 558 5.71 -15.95 -2.95
CA VAL A 558 5.19 -15.42 -1.68
C VAL A 558 3.68 -15.17 -1.79
N MET A 559 2.94 -15.43 -0.72
CA MET A 559 1.53 -15.12 -0.64
C MET A 559 1.33 -13.62 -0.40
N ARG A 560 0.75 -12.91 -1.37
CA ARG A 560 0.27 -11.54 -1.18
C ARG A 560 -1.26 -11.54 -1.09
N GLY A 561 -1.77 -11.44 0.13
CA GLY A 561 -3.20 -11.61 0.41
C GLY A 561 -3.65 -13.04 0.11
N LYS A 562 -4.62 -13.21 -0.79
CA LYS A 562 -5.11 -14.55 -1.24
C LYS A 562 -4.43 -15.06 -2.51
N ARG A 563 -3.42 -14.35 -3.05
CA ARG A 563 -2.80 -14.69 -4.34
C ARG A 563 -1.30 -14.95 -4.19
N PRO A 564 -0.77 -16.06 -4.75
CA PRO A 564 0.67 -16.27 -4.83
C PRO A 564 1.27 -15.36 -5.91
N VAL A 565 2.39 -14.71 -5.60
CA VAL A 565 3.15 -13.84 -6.51
C VAL A 565 4.62 -14.24 -6.47
N TRP A 566 5.28 -14.22 -7.63
CA TRP A 566 6.73 -14.43 -7.72
C TRP A 566 7.47 -13.13 -7.45
N LEU A 567 8.46 -13.20 -6.57
CA LEU A 567 9.33 -12.10 -6.18
C LEU A 567 10.80 -12.52 -6.33
N THR A 568 11.65 -11.57 -6.73
CA THR A 568 13.12 -11.74 -6.85
C THR A 568 13.82 -10.49 -6.33
N THR A 569 15.12 -10.53 -6.12
CA THR A 569 15.91 -9.35 -5.77
C THR A 569 16.48 -8.70 -7.03
N VAL A 570 16.73 -7.38 -7.00
CA VAL A 570 17.46 -6.71 -8.10
C VAL A 570 18.82 -7.37 -8.34
N ARG A 571 19.49 -7.79 -7.25
CA ARG A 571 20.77 -8.51 -7.32
C ARG A 571 20.65 -9.83 -8.06
N ASP A 572 19.71 -10.70 -7.68
CA ASP A 572 19.50 -11.99 -8.37
C ASP A 572 19.14 -11.80 -9.85
N LEU A 573 18.42 -10.72 -10.17
CA LEU A 573 18.08 -10.36 -11.55
C LEU A 573 19.31 -9.90 -12.34
N GLN A 574 20.19 -9.10 -11.73
CA GLN A 574 21.45 -8.66 -12.31
C GLN A 574 22.40 -9.85 -12.50
N ASP A 575 22.54 -10.70 -11.49
CA ASP A 575 23.33 -11.93 -11.57
C ASP A 575 22.85 -12.80 -12.74
N ALA A 576 21.53 -12.89 -12.97
CA ALA A 576 20.98 -13.61 -14.12
C ALA A 576 21.24 -12.91 -15.47
N ALA A 577 21.18 -11.57 -15.51
CA ALA A 577 21.48 -10.79 -16.72
C ALA A 577 22.95 -10.92 -17.13
N ASP A 578 23.86 -10.84 -16.17
CA ASP A 578 25.31 -11.02 -16.39
C ASP A 578 25.61 -12.45 -16.87
N ASN A 579 24.88 -13.44 -16.34
CA ASN A 579 24.98 -14.82 -16.78
C ASN A 579 24.46 -15.06 -18.21
N ASP A 580 23.48 -14.27 -18.68
CA ASP A 580 22.97 -14.34 -20.07
C ASP A 580 23.91 -13.66 -21.08
N ALA A 581 24.77 -12.74 -20.63
CA ALA A 581 25.76 -12.03 -21.47
C ALA A 581 27.08 -12.80 -21.71
N ALA A 582 27.29 -13.94 -21.04
CA ALA A 582 28.53 -14.71 -21.14
C ALA A 582 28.65 -15.51 -22.46
N THR A 583 29.81 -15.43 -23.12
CA THR A 583 30.12 -16.20 -24.34
C THR A 583 30.17 -17.70 -24.05
N THR A 584 29.45 -18.53 -24.81
CA THR A 584 29.53 -19.97 -24.59
C THR A 584 30.79 -20.57 -25.24
N LEU A 585 31.25 -21.71 -24.74
CA LEU A 585 32.35 -22.48 -25.32
C LEU A 585 32.05 -22.90 -26.77
N LYS A 586 30.77 -23.04 -27.12
CA LYS A 586 30.32 -23.29 -28.50
C LYS A 586 30.54 -22.05 -29.37
N ASP A 587 30.13 -20.88 -28.90
CA ASP A 587 30.34 -19.61 -29.61
C ASP A 587 31.83 -19.30 -29.79
N LEU A 588 32.65 -19.59 -28.76
CA LEU A 588 34.10 -19.49 -28.86
C LEU A 588 34.68 -20.43 -29.92
N ALA A 589 34.21 -21.68 -29.98
CA ALA A 589 34.64 -22.65 -30.98
C ALA A 589 34.28 -22.19 -32.40
N GLU A 590 33.04 -21.72 -32.60
CA GLU A 590 32.56 -21.19 -33.88
C GLU A 590 33.37 -19.95 -34.31
N THR A 591 33.62 -19.01 -33.40
CA THR A 591 34.34 -17.75 -33.68
C THR A 591 35.82 -17.97 -33.99
N THR A 592 36.45 -19.00 -33.39
CA THR A 592 37.88 -19.31 -33.58
C THR A 592 38.14 -20.35 -34.68
N GLY A 593 37.10 -20.90 -35.29
CA GLY A 593 37.21 -21.99 -36.28
C GLY A 593 37.69 -23.32 -35.68
N LEU A 594 37.68 -23.45 -34.35
CA LEU A 594 38.02 -24.69 -33.65
C LEU A 594 36.81 -25.62 -33.55
N THR A 595 37.04 -26.93 -33.51
CA THR A 595 35.98 -27.85 -33.07
C THR A 595 35.72 -27.66 -31.57
N TYR A 596 34.49 -27.96 -31.13
CA TYR A 596 34.12 -27.87 -29.71
C TYR A 596 35.10 -28.63 -28.79
N HIS A 597 35.56 -29.82 -29.19
CA HIS A 597 36.54 -30.59 -28.43
C HIS A 597 37.92 -29.92 -28.36
N GLN A 598 38.36 -29.26 -29.43
CA GLN A 598 39.63 -28.51 -29.45
C GLN A 598 39.54 -27.27 -28.57
N ALA A 599 38.43 -26.51 -28.66
CA ALA A 599 38.19 -25.35 -27.80
C ALA A 599 38.16 -25.76 -26.31
N ARG A 600 37.47 -26.86 -25.96
CA ARG A 600 37.45 -27.38 -24.58
C ARG A 600 38.84 -27.79 -24.09
N THR A 601 39.59 -28.50 -24.93
CA THR A 601 40.95 -28.96 -24.58
C THR A 601 41.88 -27.78 -24.36
N LEU A 602 41.77 -26.74 -25.20
CA LEU A 602 42.54 -25.52 -25.09
C LEU A 602 42.24 -24.78 -23.78
N CYS A 603 40.96 -24.63 -23.44
CA CYS A 603 40.54 -24.00 -22.19
C CYS A 603 41.05 -24.75 -20.95
N ILE A 604 41.15 -26.09 -21.01
CA ILE A 604 41.75 -26.88 -19.91
C ILE A 604 43.26 -26.64 -19.83
N GLN A 605 43.94 -26.57 -20.98
CA GLN A 605 45.39 -26.33 -21.04
C GLN A 605 45.79 -24.93 -20.54
N THR A 606 44.95 -23.92 -20.79
CA THR A 606 45.16 -22.54 -20.30
C THR A 606 44.74 -22.34 -18.85
N GLY A 607 44.16 -23.35 -18.20
CA GLY A 607 43.63 -23.26 -16.84
C GLY A 607 42.30 -22.50 -16.73
N VAL A 608 41.66 -22.18 -17.86
CA VAL A 608 40.35 -21.52 -17.93
C VAL A 608 39.21 -22.46 -17.52
N LEU A 609 39.35 -23.76 -17.80
CA LEU A 609 38.40 -24.79 -17.38
C LEU A 609 39.09 -25.88 -16.56
N ASP A 610 38.41 -26.35 -15.51
CA ASP A 610 38.83 -27.53 -14.77
C ASP A 610 38.65 -28.80 -15.64
N PRO A 611 39.65 -29.72 -15.68
CA PRO A 611 39.49 -31.05 -16.27
C PRO A 611 38.19 -31.78 -15.87
N THR A 612 37.70 -31.60 -14.65
CA THR A 612 36.47 -32.24 -14.12
C THR A 612 35.18 -31.47 -14.39
N ALA A 613 35.23 -30.30 -15.03
CA ALA A 613 34.04 -29.49 -15.32
C ALA A 613 33.06 -30.23 -16.24
N ASP A 614 31.76 -30.05 -15.97
CA ASP A 614 30.64 -30.69 -16.68
C ASP A 614 30.78 -30.61 -18.21
N ARG A 615 30.34 -31.67 -18.89
CA ARG A 615 30.42 -31.79 -20.36
C ARG A 615 29.10 -31.37 -20.99
N GLY A 616 29.11 -30.36 -21.87
CA GLY A 616 27.95 -30.04 -22.71
C GLY A 616 27.94 -28.62 -23.26
N THR A 617 26.99 -28.31 -24.16
CA THR A 617 26.81 -27.05 -24.89
C THR A 617 26.51 -25.80 -24.03
N ARG A 618 26.58 -25.90 -22.69
CA ARG A 618 26.28 -24.80 -21.75
C ARG A 618 27.50 -24.31 -20.97
N VAL A 619 28.72 -24.74 -21.29
CA VAL A 619 29.93 -24.18 -20.65
C VAL A 619 30.06 -22.71 -21.06
N ARG A 620 29.92 -21.78 -20.11
CA ARG A 620 29.98 -20.32 -20.31
C ARG A 620 31.33 -19.78 -19.85
N LEU A 621 31.86 -18.81 -20.57
CA LEU A 621 33.16 -18.18 -20.35
C LEU A 621 32.97 -16.67 -20.14
N THR A 622 33.69 -16.11 -19.18
CA THR A 622 33.77 -14.65 -18.96
C THR A 622 34.61 -13.96 -20.04
N GLY A 623 34.48 -12.65 -20.19
CA GLY A 623 35.26 -11.88 -21.16
C GLY A 623 36.78 -12.06 -21.01
N ASP A 624 37.28 -12.07 -19.78
CA ASP A 624 38.71 -12.27 -19.48
C ASP A 624 39.19 -13.67 -19.85
N GLN A 625 38.35 -14.69 -19.59
CA GLN A 625 38.64 -16.08 -19.96
C GLN A 625 38.67 -16.26 -21.49
N VAL A 626 37.76 -15.60 -22.21
CA VAL A 626 37.77 -15.58 -23.68
C VAL A 626 39.05 -14.90 -24.20
N ALA A 627 39.41 -13.74 -23.66
CA ALA A 627 40.63 -13.03 -24.04
C ALA A 627 41.87 -13.89 -23.82
N GLN A 628 41.98 -14.56 -22.67
CA GLN A 628 43.09 -15.46 -22.35
C GLN A 628 43.23 -16.62 -23.36
N VAL A 629 42.11 -17.20 -23.79
CA VAL A 629 42.13 -18.27 -24.79
C VAL A 629 42.53 -17.73 -26.16
N LEU A 630 42.04 -16.55 -26.55
CA LEU A 630 42.39 -15.91 -27.82
C LEU A 630 43.87 -15.50 -27.87
N ASP A 631 44.43 -14.98 -26.78
CA ASP A 631 45.85 -14.64 -26.67
C ASP A 631 46.74 -15.90 -26.80
N GLU A 632 46.30 -17.02 -26.22
CA GLU A 632 47.00 -18.29 -26.36
C GLU A 632 46.94 -18.80 -27.81
N ILE A 633 45.81 -18.68 -28.51
CA ILE A 633 45.71 -19.02 -29.94
C ILE A 633 46.68 -18.16 -30.76
N ALA A 634 46.66 -16.84 -30.56
CA ALA A 634 47.54 -15.91 -31.25
C ALA A 634 49.03 -16.22 -30.99
N ARG A 635 49.39 -16.57 -29.75
CA ARG A 635 50.74 -17.01 -29.37
C ARG A 635 51.16 -18.29 -30.09
N ARG A 636 50.27 -19.30 -30.17
CA ARG A 636 50.54 -20.56 -30.88
C ARG A 636 50.70 -20.35 -32.39
N ASP A 637 49.91 -19.47 -32.98
CA ASP A 637 50.00 -19.10 -34.40
C ASP A 637 51.28 -18.33 -34.71
N ALA A 638 51.69 -17.42 -33.83
CA ALA A 638 52.97 -16.72 -33.96
C ALA A 638 54.16 -17.69 -33.92
N LEU A 639 54.17 -18.62 -32.94
CA LEU A 639 55.25 -19.61 -32.82
C LEU A 639 55.29 -20.58 -34.00
N SER A 640 54.14 -21.08 -34.46
CA SER A 640 54.07 -22.07 -35.54
C SER A 640 54.58 -21.55 -36.90
N LYS A 641 54.59 -20.24 -37.13
CA LYS A 641 55.23 -19.62 -38.31
C LYS A 641 56.75 -19.76 -38.33
N HIS A 642 57.39 -19.80 -37.16
CA HIS A 642 58.85 -19.74 -37.03
C HIS A 642 59.51 -21.07 -36.65
N VAL A 643 58.72 -22.13 -36.47
CA VAL A 643 59.20 -23.44 -36.02
C VAL A 643 58.77 -24.53 -36.98
N MET A 644 59.56 -25.60 -37.04
CA MET A 644 59.35 -26.74 -37.91
C MET A 644 59.61 -28.03 -37.12
N ASP A 645 58.76 -29.04 -37.26
CA ASP A 645 59.02 -30.34 -36.63
C ASP A 645 60.14 -31.10 -37.37
N LEU A 646 60.81 -32.03 -36.70
CA LEU A 646 61.92 -32.79 -37.32
C LEU A 646 61.53 -33.50 -38.63
N PRO A 647 60.32 -34.08 -38.80
CA PRO A 647 59.86 -34.59 -40.09
C PRO A 647 59.75 -33.54 -41.19
N ALA A 648 59.22 -32.35 -40.89
CA ALA A 648 59.18 -31.27 -41.85
C ALA A 648 60.59 -30.74 -42.17
N ALA A 649 61.49 -30.67 -41.19
CA ALA A 649 62.90 -30.31 -41.41
C ALA A 649 63.63 -31.34 -42.28
N SER A 650 63.34 -32.64 -42.10
CA SER A 650 63.84 -33.72 -42.96
C SER A 650 63.43 -33.55 -44.42
N ARG A 651 62.17 -33.17 -44.67
CA ARG A 651 61.69 -32.84 -46.03
C ARG A 651 62.32 -31.56 -46.57
N ALA A 652 62.44 -30.52 -45.75
CA ALA A 652 62.99 -29.23 -46.17
C ALA A 652 64.50 -29.32 -46.51
N LEU A 653 65.26 -30.13 -45.78
CA LEU A 653 66.69 -30.35 -46.02
C LEU A 653 66.98 -31.47 -47.02
N ASN A 654 65.95 -32.23 -47.41
CA ASN A 654 66.11 -33.47 -48.19
C ASN A 654 67.11 -34.48 -47.56
N LEU A 655 67.11 -34.58 -46.22
CA LEU A 655 67.99 -35.47 -45.47
C LEU A 655 67.19 -36.57 -44.77
N PRO A 656 67.71 -37.80 -44.65
CA PRO A 656 67.10 -38.85 -43.82
C PRO A 656 66.86 -38.38 -42.38
N MET A 657 65.75 -38.81 -41.78
CA MET A 657 65.36 -38.43 -40.40
C MET A 657 66.49 -38.63 -39.38
N GLY A 658 67.26 -39.72 -39.48
CA GLY A 658 68.38 -39.99 -38.57
C GLY A 658 69.52 -38.96 -38.65
N GLN A 659 69.75 -38.37 -39.83
CA GLN A 659 70.72 -37.28 -40.00
C GLN A 659 70.18 -35.97 -39.43
N VAL A 660 68.89 -35.66 -39.65
CA VAL A 660 68.25 -34.46 -39.08
C VAL A 660 68.22 -34.53 -37.55
N GLU A 661 68.00 -35.72 -36.97
CA GLU A 661 68.15 -35.96 -35.54
C GLU A 661 69.59 -35.76 -35.07
N LYS A 662 70.59 -36.17 -35.86
CA LYS A 662 72.00 -35.93 -35.54
C LYS A 662 72.29 -34.42 -35.54
N LEU A 663 71.81 -33.67 -36.54
CA LEU A 663 71.96 -32.20 -36.61
C LEU A 663 71.28 -31.47 -35.44
N TYR A 664 70.11 -31.97 -35.03
CA TYR A 664 69.42 -31.50 -33.82
C TYR A 664 70.24 -31.78 -32.56
N ARG A 665 70.82 -32.99 -32.41
CA ARG A 665 71.63 -33.37 -31.24
C ARG A 665 72.99 -32.65 -31.20
N SER A 666 73.60 -32.42 -32.36
CA SER A 666 74.88 -31.70 -32.51
C SER A 666 74.73 -30.19 -32.48
N LYS A 667 73.51 -29.67 -32.25
CA LYS A 667 73.17 -28.23 -32.19
C LYS A 667 73.46 -27.47 -33.49
N ARG A 668 73.49 -28.16 -34.62
CA ARG A 668 73.57 -27.55 -35.97
C ARG A 668 72.22 -27.03 -36.45
N LEU A 669 71.13 -27.63 -35.96
CA LEU A 669 69.79 -27.05 -36.03
C LEU A 669 69.41 -26.52 -34.65
N GLU A 670 68.93 -25.29 -34.59
CA GLU A 670 68.56 -24.67 -33.33
C GLU A 670 67.24 -25.23 -32.83
N ARG A 671 67.22 -25.64 -31.57
CA ARG A 671 66.01 -26.15 -30.92
C ARG A 671 65.01 -25.02 -30.75
N ALA A 672 63.77 -25.26 -31.19
CA ALA A 672 62.66 -24.35 -30.95
C ALA A 672 61.76 -24.84 -29.80
N PRO A 673 61.09 -23.91 -29.09
CA PRO A 673 59.99 -24.27 -28.20
C PRO A 673 58.87 -24.91 -29.00
N ASP A 674 58.19 -25.88 -28.37
CA ASP A 674 57.06 -26.55 -29.00
C ASP A 674 55.81 -25.64 -28.95
N PRO A 675 55.22 -25.31 -30.11
CA PRO A 675 54.07 -24.42 -30.18
C PRO A 675 52.81 -25.01 -29.53
N VAL A 676 52.68 -26.32 -29.32
CA VAL A 676 51.41 -26.96 -28.89
C VAL A 676 51.55 -27.80 -27.60
N GLY A 677 52.73 -27.87 -26.98
CA GLY A 677 52.97 -28.66 -25.76
C GLY A 677 52.86 -30.19 -25.95
N ARG A 678 52.97 -30.69 -27.19
CA ARG A 678 53.09 -32.11 -27.52
C ARG A 678 54.55 -32.58 -27.33
N ARG A 679 54.78 -33.85 -26.97
CA ARG A 679 56.15 -34.40 -26.82
C ARG A 679 56.97 -34.52 -28.13
N ARG A 680 56.72 -33.68 -29.14
CA ARG A 680 57.46 -33.59 -30.40
C ARG A 680 58.62 -32.61 -30.27
N ARG A 681 59.67 -32.85 -31.04
CA ARG A 681 60.87 -32.00 -31.07
C ARG A 681 60.75 -31.05 -32.26
N PHE A 682 61.04 -29.78 -32.01
CA PHE A 682 60.98 -28.71 -33.01
C PHE A 682 62.33 -28.02 -33.15
N VAL A 683 62.56 -27.50 -34.36
CA VAL A 683 63.71 -26.66 -34.71
C VAL A 683 63.22 -25.33 -35.25
N THR A 684 64.05 -24.28 -35.17
CA THR A 684 63.70 -22.98 -35.77
C THR A 684 63.76 -23.12 -37.29
N ARG A 685 62.75 -22.60 -37.99
CA ARG A 685 62.73 -22.59 -39.47
C ARG A 685 63.96 -21.86 -40.03
N ALA A 686 64.39 -20.78 -39.37
CA ALA A 686 65.59 -20.03 -39.72
C ALA A 686 66.87 -20.89 -39.66
N SER A 687 67.04 -21.75 -38.65
CA SER A 687 68.21 -22.63 -38.60
C SER A 687 68.21 -23.72 -39.67
N VAL A 688 67.03 -24.20 -40.06
CA VAL A 688 66.86 -25.14 -41.17
C VAL A 688 67.21 -24.46 -42.50
N GLU A 689 66.69 -23.26 -42.74
CA GLU A 689 66.98 -22.47 -43.94
C GLU A 689 68.45 -22.04 -44.02
N ALA A 690 69.05 -21.60 -42.90
CA ALA A 690 70.47 -21.27 -42.83
C ALA A 690 71.36 -22.49 -43.07
N TYR A 691 70.99 -23.64 -42.51
CA TYR A 691 71.71 -24.89 -42.77
C TYR A 691 71.61 -25.28 -44.25
N ALA A 692 70.41 -25.23 -44.84
CA ALA A 692 70.20 -25.48 -46.26
C ALA A 692 71.02 -24.55 -47.16
N ALA A 693 71.14 -23.27 -46.80
CA ALA A 693 71.94 -22.30 -47.53
C ALA A 693 73.46 -22.52 -47.39
N SER A 694 73.90 -23.08 -46.27
CA SER A 694 75.33 -23.33 -45.99
C SER A 694 75.86 -24.63 -46.60
N VAL A 695 74.99 -25.53 -47.04
CA VAL A 695 75.37 -26.83 -47.59
C VAL A 695 75.01 -26.88 -49.07
N THR A 696 76.04 -26.85 -49.94
CA THR A 696 75.87 -27.08 -51.38
C THR A 696 75.60 -28.55 -51.62
N ILE A 697 74.34 -28.98 -51.51
CA ILE A 697 73.95 -30.35 -51.88
C ILE A 697 73.85 -30.40 -53.41
N ALA A 698 74.81 -31.05 -54.07
CA ALA A 698 74.72 -31.30 -55.51
C ALA A 698 73.48 -32.17 -55.81
N PRO A 699 72.61 -31.78 -56.76
CA PRO A 699 71.40 -32.56 -57.07
C PRO A 699 71.76 -33.99 -57.49
N ALA A 700 70.95 -34.96 -57.04
CA ALA A 700 71.08 -36.37 -57.45
C ALA A 700 71.06 -36.49 -58.98
N GLN A 701 72.14 -37.04 -59.56
CA GLN A 701 72.20 -37.33 -60.99
C GLN A 701 71.43 -38.64 -61.27
N PRO A 702 70.52 -38.69 -62.26
CA PRO A 702 69.86 -39.94 -62.64
C PRO A 702 70.90 -40.97 -63.08
N GLY A 703 71.01 -42.09 -62.35
CA GLY A 703 72.00 -43.15 -62.61
C GLY A 703 73.11 -43.28 -61.57
N ASP A 704 73.10 -42.45 -60.52
CA ASP A 704 74.08 -42.55 -59.43
C ASP A 704 74.04 -43.93 -58.76
N ARG A 705 75.18 -44.61 -58.75
CA ARG A 705 75.37 -45.88 -58.05
C ARG A 705 75.77 -45.60 -56.60
N TYR A 706 75.32 -46.45 -55.68
CA TYR A 706 75.58 -46.28 -54.26
C TYR A 706 76.41 -47.46 -53.73
N VAL A 707 77.46 -47.17 -52.98
CA VAL A 707 78.34 -48.16 -52.35
C VAL A 707 78.13 -48.16 -50.84
N PRO A 708 78.14 -49.33 -50.16
CA PRO A 708 78.04 -49.38 -48.71
C PRO A 708 79.11 -48.50 -48.04
N SER A 709 78.71 -47.72 -47.04
CA SER A 709 79.59 -46.79 -46.31
C SER A 709 80.85 -47.45 -45.74
N GLY A 710 80.79 -48.72 -45.34
CA GLY A 710 81.98 -49.46 -44.90
C GLY A 710 83.01 -49.64 -46.03
N ILE A 711 82.54 -49.98 -47.23
CA ILE A 711 83.39 -50.12 -48.42
C ILE A 711 83.91 -48.75 -48.86
N ALA A 712 83.06 -47.73 -48.86
CA ALA A 712 83.48 -46.36 -49.19
C ALA A 712 84.55 -45.82 -48.21
N ALA A 713 84.42 -46.09 -46.91
CA ALA A 713 85.43 -45.72 -45.92
C ALA A 713 86.78 -46.38 -46.19
N GLU A 714 86.77 -47.68 -46.49
CA GLU A 714 87.97 -48.45 -46.83
C GLU A 714 88.62 -47.93 -48.12
N CYS A 715 87.84 -47.75 -49.19
CA CYS A 715 88.36 -47.27 -50.48
C CYS A 715 88.89 -45.83 -50.42
N LEU A 716 88.26 -44.96 -49.61
CA LEU A 716 88.68 -43.57 -49.45
C LEU A 716 89.75 -43.39 -48.36
N GLN A 717 90.15 -44.47 -47.69
CA GLN A 717 91.05 -44.45 -46.54
C GLN A 717 90.59 -43.49 -45.41
N LEU A 718 89.27 -43.31 -45.30
CA LEU A 718 88.67 -42.47 -44.27
C LEU A 718 88.26 -43.34 -43.07
N THR A 719 88.52 -42.85 -41.88
CA THR A 719 87.87 -43.41 -40.69
C THR A 719 86.35 -43.27 -40.80
N ARG A 720 85.60 -44.11 -40.07
CA ARG A 720 84.13 -43.95 -39.98
C ARG A 720 83.72 -42.55 -39.53
N HIS A 721 84.56 -41.88 -38.75
CA HIS A 721 84.31 -40.52 -38.29
C HIS A 721 84.43 -39.52 -39.44
N GLU A 722 85.54 -39.56 -40.17
CA GLU A 722 85.80 -38.68 -41.33
C GLU A 722 84.80 -38.92 -42.46
N LEU A 723 84.43 -40.18 -42.75
CA LEU A 723 83.37 -40.46 -43.71
C LEU A 723 82.02 -39.87 -43.26
N SER A 724 81.71 -39.99 -41.96
CA SER A 724 80.49 -39.40 -41.42
C SER A 724 80.53 -37.86 -41.45
N GLU A 725 81.70 -37.26 -41.30
CA GLU A 725 81.91 -35.83 -41.41
C GLU A 725 81.74 -35.35 -42.84
N ALA A 726 82.36 -36.02 -43.82
CA ALA A 726 82.18 -35.76 -45.26
C ALA A 726 80.72 -35.92 -45.71
N MET A 727 80.00 -36.88 -45.14
CA MET A 727 78.55 -37.01 -45.36
C MET A 727 77.74 -35.89 -44.70
N SER A 728 78.21 -35.37 -43.55
CA SER A 728 77.53 -34.32 -42.81
C SER A 728 77.81 -32.93 -43.39
N SER A 729 78.98 -32.71 -44.00
CA SER A 729 79.37 -31.48 -44.71
C SER A 729 78.76 -31.38 -46.11
N GLY A 730 78.13 -32.45 -46.60
CA GLY A 730 77.59 -32.52 -47.96
C GLY A 730 78.61 -32.88 -49.03
N SER A 731 79.87 -33.14 -48.65
CA SER A 731 80.93 -33.61 -49.56
C SER A 731 80.67 -35.01 -50.12
N LEU A 732 79.87 -35.82 -49.42
CA LEU A 732 79.43 -37.15 -49.85
C LEU A 732 77.92 -37.30 -49.66
N ARG A 733 77.17 -37.53 -50.75
CA ARG A 733 75.75 -37.86 -50.65
C ARG A 733 75.59 -39.26 -50.12
N ALA A 734 74.70 -39.42 -49.14
CA ALA A 734 74.40 -40.70 -48.55
C ALA A 734 72.92 -41.00 -48.55
N THR A 735 72.62 -42.28 -48.73
CA THR A 735 71.27 -42.82 -48.65
C THR A 735 71.27 -44.08 -47.78
N THR A 736 70.09 -44.59 -47.46
CA THR A 736 69.94 -45.85 -46.73
C THR A 736 69.27 -46.86 -47.64
N ILE A 737 70.01 -47.91 -48.03
CA ILE A 737 69.50 -49.06 -48.78
C ILE A 737 69.58 -50.27 -47.87
N SER A 738 68.47 -51.02 -47.72
CA SER A 738 68.41 -52.23 -46.89
C SER A 738 68.96 -52.02 -45.45
N ARG A 739 68.60 -50.89 -44.83
CA ARG A 739 69.02 -50.47 -43.47
C ARG A 739 70.53 -50.25 -43.27
N ARG A 740 71.33 -50.21 -44.35
CA ARG A 740 72.75 -49.86 -44.31
C ARG A 740 72.97 -48.52 -44.99
N GLN A 741 73.84 -47.69 -44.42
CA GLN A 741 74.22 -46.43 -45.06
C GLN A 741 75.07 -46.72 -46.29
N HIS A 742 74.72 -46.10 -47.40
CA HIS A 742 75.46 -46.13 -48.64
C HIS A 742 75.80 -44.71 -49.06
N VAL A 743 76.93 -44.53 -49.73
CA VAL A 743 77.43 -43.26 -50.24
C VAL A 743 77.38 -43.29 -51.76
N SER A 744 77.10 -42.15 -52.41
CA SER A 744 77.17 -42.03 -53.85
C SER A 744 78.58 -42.38 -54.31
N LEU A 745 78.69 -43.34 -55.23
CA LEU A 745 79.94 -43.77 -55.83
C LEU A 745 80.60 -42.60 -56.57
N THR A 746 79.81 -41.77 -57.25
CA THR A 746 80.29 -40.60 -57.97
C THR A 746 80.95 -39.61 -57.03
N ASP A 747 80.32 -39.31 -55.88
CA ASP A 747 80.91 -38.39 -54.91
C ASP A 747 82.14 -38.99 -54.24
N ALA A 748 82.11 -40.30 -53.96
CA ALA A 748 83.27 -41.01 -53.44
C ALA A 748 84.46 -40.91 -54.41
N LEU A 749 84.23 -41.15 -55.70
CA LEU A 749 85.27 -41.03 -56.73
C LEU A 749 85.78 -39.58 -56.85
N SER A 750 84.89 -38.58 -56.88
CA SER A 750 85.31 -37.18 -56.92
C SER A 750 86.09 -36.76 -55.67
N LEU A 751 85.72 -37.27 -54.48
CA LEU A 751 86.47 -37.02 -53.25
C LEU A 751 87.85 -37.71 -53.29
N ALA A 752 87.93 -38.93 -53.83
CA ALA A 752 89.19 -39.64 -54.02
C ALA A 752 90.14 -38.88 -54.98
N GLU A 753 89.60 -38.33 -56.07
CA GLU A 753 90.34 -37.48 -57.01
C GLU A 753 90.85 -36.20 -56.33
N GLN A 754 89.99 -35.53 -55.55
CA GLN A 754 90.38 -34.31 -54.81
C GLN A 754 91.44 -34.58 -53.73
N GLN A 755 91.49 -35.79 -53.19
CA GLN A 755 92.49 -36.21 -52.20
C GLN A 755 93.74 -36.88 -52.82
N HIS A 756 93.86 -36.88 -54.16
CA HIS A 756 94.98 -37.48 -54.91
C HIS A 756 95.20 -38.98 -54.63
N LEU A 757 94.15 -39.74 -54.31
CA LEU A 757 94.22 -41.17 -53.99
C LEU A 757 94.28 -42.09 -55.23
N GLY A 758 94.95 -41.66 -56.32
CA GLY A 758 94.70 -42.15 -57.68
C GLY A 758 95.86 -42.73 -58.50
N GLU A 759 96.98 -43.18 -57.91
CA GLU A 759 98.00 -43.98 -58.62
C GLU A 759 98.48 -45.18 -57.80
N THR A 760 97.59 -46.09 -57.40
CA THR A 760 97.89 -47.53 -57.26
C THR A 760 96.62 -48.32 -56.93
N THR A 761 96.21 -49.17 -57.89
CA THR A 761 95.22 -50.28 -57.83
C THR A 761 93.77 -49.97 -57.50
#